data_AF-W2Y5C0-F1
#
_entry.id   AF-W2Y5C0-F1
#
_cell.length_a   1.000
_cell.length_b   1.000
_cell.length_c   1.000
_cell.angle_alpha   90.00
_cell.angle_beta   90.00
_cell.angle_gamma   90.00
#
_symmetry.space_group_name_H-M   'P 1'
#
loop_
_entity.id
_entity.type
_entity.pdbx_description
1 polymer ?
#
loop_
_entity_poly.entity_id
_entity_poly.type
_entity_poly.pdbx_seq_one_letter_code
_entity_poly.pdbx_strand_id
1 'polypeptide(L)'
;MMHRDKKPRPSMTAISTHPRVGRPCIADTSEWPSFPIFTAVRLVCRECLDADGTGSLLRVIDTFLDNLSGTWTLSTGYKNSNGSLRLLQYLVARESKTLDPFLRRWEVNCVTGEMAARGDLQGLKWVTEKYLPGEFLTEVVAQATCNGHLDILKFLWENHRGVGYWGGIELVGAIKNHNRELVDWLRIHVDLRPECAQHVIKHAAGYGNLEVVRWLCEHFNVGIAEAMSTAASNCQWEVLRWLVTTQVVESHNLDPALHDTNLYWSPAHHGNLDMIIFLFECNLVQDPVEVFQTAAARGHLHIIKWLYEDKGILNTGDAFYFAAENGHLDVLKYLNEKEQRADSYHVALNAAAGSGSLETVQWLHYNTRAGCTYRAMDVAAGMGHLELVQWLHDTRTEGCSALAMYYAARNGHLETVKWLHSNRSEGCHVLTMKRVAERGNLEMIKWLHANRHETFNLDGVMDAAAALGDLRILQWFHENRDEGCSTFAMDQAAENGHLEVVKWLHEHRTEGCTQRAMNDAAINGHLEVVKWLHLNRSEGCTTLAIDGAAGNSHLKVVKWLRCHRSLGCTPLALELLFSKSRRLDTAVFLFSEFPECRTFHLGPVFEVAWVEIVQWLLERAPSALEGCILRVKAWNWHVCEWLEQTNWRRVSTDSIFSFWERS
;
A
#
# COMPACT_ATOMS: atom_id res chain seq x y z
N MET A 1 -28.83 42.45 30.60
CA MET A 1 -27.83 43.49 30.94
C MET A 1 -26.80 43.51 29.83
N MET A 2 -26.93 44.36 28.80
CA MET A 2 -26.43 45.76 28.73
C MET A 2 -24.91 45.83 29.00
N HIS A 3 -24.02 46.45 28.24
CA HIS A 3 -23.98 47.24 26.98
C HIS A 3 -22.45 47.33 26.66
N ARG A 4 -21.93 46.95 25.48
CA ARG A 4 -21.55 47.80 24.31
C ARG A 4 -20.94 49.17 24.61
N ASP A 5 -19.80 49.46 23.98
CA ASP A 5 -19.54 50.59 23.02
C ASP A 5 -18.17 50.36 22.34
N LYS A 6 -17.91 50.35 21.02
CA LYS A 6 -18.33 50.99 19.75
C LYS A 6 -17.78 52.41 19.43
N LYS A 7 -16.92 52.41 18.39
CA LYS A 7 -16.86 53.32 17.20
C LYS A 7 -16.13 54.67 17.35
N PRO A 8 -15.72 55.37 16.25
CA PRO A 8 -16.26 55.33 14.86
C PRO A 8 -15.28 55.39 13.65
N ARG A 9 -15.85 55.17 12.45
CA ARG A 9 -15.41 55.64 11.12
C ARG A 9 -16.16 56.94 10.76
N PRO A 10 -15.64 57.74 9.81
CA PRO A 10 -16.42 58.21 8.65
C PRO A 10 -15.56 58.21 7.36
N SER A 11 -15.98 58.44 6.12
CA SER A 11 -17.22 58.38 5.32
C SER A 11 -16.79 58.67 3.86
N MET A 12 -17.53 58.18 2.87
CA MET A 12 -17.31 58.31 1.41
C MET A 12 -17.72 59.68 0.82
N THR A 13 -17.38 59.85 -0.49
CA THR A 13 -17.85 60.79 -1.55
C THR A 13 -16.90 61.97 -1.84
N ALA A 14 -16.62 62.43 -3.07
CA ALA A 14 -17.32 62.37 -4.37
C ALA A 14 -16.35 62.59 -5.58
N ILE A 15 -16.93 62.48 -6.78
CA ILE A 15 -16.40 62.48 -8.16
C ILE A 15 -16.09 63.90 -8.71
N SER A 16 -15.05 64.05 -9.54
CA SER A 16 -14.91 65.07 -10.63
C SER A 16 -13.63 64.79 -11.45
N THR A 17 -13.70 64.21 -12.65
CA THR A 17 -13.76 64.81 -14.01
C THR A 17 -12.51 65.59 -14.53
N HIS A 18 -11.80 64.92 -15.46
CA HIS A 18 -11.07 65.41 -16.65
C HIS A 18 -9.56 65.79 -16.61
N PRO A 19 -8.86 65.61 -17.76
CA PRO A 19 -7.49 65.09 -17.83
C PRO A 19 -6.47 66.10 -18.36
N ARG A 20 -5.17 65.84 -18.15
CA ARG A 20 -4.10 66.41 -19.00
C ARG A 20 -3.02 65.39 -19.32
N VAL A 21 -2.83 65.22 -20.63
CA VAL A 21 -1.76 64.48 -21.30
C VAL A 21 -0.49 65.34 -21.30
N GLY A 22 0.66 64.73 -20.98
CA GLY A 22 1.99 65.33 -21.13
C GLY A 22 3.07 64.24 -21.07
N ARG A 23 3.88 64.16 -22.12
CA ARG A 23 4.86 63.11 -22.52
C ARG A 23 6.10 62.97 -21.61
N PRO A 24 6.94 61.91 -21.80
CA PRO A 24 7.71 61.23 -20.76
C PRO A 24 9.13 61.78 -20.55
N CYS A 25 9.64 61.64 -19.32
CA CYS A 25 11.07 61.72 -19.01
C CYS A 25 11.66 60.31 -18.98
N ILE A 26 12.65 60.08 -19.83
CA ILE A 26 13.52 58.90 -19.83
C ILE A 26 14.47 59.04 -18.64
N ALA A 27 14.51 58.03 -17.76
CA ALA A 27 15.53 57.88 -16.75
C ALA A 27 16.22 56.53 -16.94
N ASP A 28 17.54 56.60 -17.11
CA ASP A 28 18.49 55.50 -17.17
C ASP A 28 18.37 54.59 -15.94
N THR A 29 18.26 53.28 -16.16
CA THR A 29 18.42 52.24 -15.14
C THR A 29 19.54 51.30 -15.55
N SER A 30 20.77 51.68 -15.25
CA SER A 30 21.85 50.71 -15.06
C SER A 30 22.14 50.63 -13.56
N GLU A 31 22.40 49.41 -13.07
CA GLU A 31 22.68 49.02 -11.67
C GLU A 31 21.50 48.46 -10.85
N TRP A 32 20.93 47.33 -11.28
CA TRP A 32 20.29 46.34 -10.39
C TRP A 32 20.80 44.93 -10.73
N PRO A 33 21.06 44.04 -9.74
CA PRO A 33 21.52 42.66 -10.00
C PRO A 33 20.45 41.85 -10.72
N SER A 34 20.85 41.11 -11.75
CA SER A 34 19.99 40.24 -12.55
C SER A 34 19.41 39.08 -11.73
N PHE A 35 18.18 39.22 -11.25
CA PHE A 35 17.36 38.09 -10.84
C PHE A 35 16.97 37.28 -12.10
N PRO A 36 16.92 35.93 -12.05
CA PRO A 36 16.39 35.15 -13.14
C PRO A 36 14.95 35.60 -13.42
N ILE A 37 14.70 36.02 -14.66
CA ILE A 37 13.36 36.32 -15.16
C ILE A 37 12.53 35.05 -14.95
N PHE A 38 11.54 35.10 -14.06
CA PHE A 38 10.53 34.06 -13.95
C PHE A 38 9.80 33.95 -15.30
N THR A 39 10.16 32.96 -16.11
CA THR A 39 9.60 32.71 -17.46
C THR A 39 8.24 32.00 -17.43
N ALA A 40 7.65 31.79 -16.24
CA ALA A 40 6.31 31.24 -16.09
C ALA A 40 5.56 31.93 -14.93
N VAL A 41 4.40 32.50 -15.25
CA VAL A 41 3.41 32.96 -14.26
C VAL A 41 2.31 31.90 -14.17
N ARG A 42 2.03 31.42 -12.96
CA ARG A 42 0.86 30.57 -12.69
C ARG A 42 -0.39 31.46 -12.73
N LEU A 43 -1.07 31.51 -13.87
CA LEU A 43 -2.34 32.21 -13.98
C LEU A 43 -3.41 31.39 -13.25
N VAL A 44 -3.86 31.87 -12.08
CA VAL A 44 -5.09 31.37 -11.45
C VAL A 44 -6.19 32.34 -11.82
N CYS A 45 -6.94 32.06 -12.89
CA CYS A 45 -8.15 32.82 -13.18
C CYS A 45 -9.26 32.30 -12.26
N ARG A 46 -9.70 33.12 -11.30
CA ARG A 46 -10.88 32.85 -10.44
C ARG A 46 -12.13 33.59 -10.93
N GLU A 47 -12.29 33.77 -12.24
CA GLU A 47 -13.51 34.32 -12.83
C GLU A 47 -13.90 33.50 -14.09
N CYS A 48 -15.19 33.19 -14.21
CA CYS A 48 -15.79 32.63 -15.42
C CYS A 48 -15.65 33.64 -16.55
N LEU A 49 -14.93 33.28 -17.61
CA LEU A 49 -14.78 34.13 -18.80
C LEU A 49 -16.14 34.33 -19.47
N ASP A 50 -16.57 35.59 -19.61
CA ASP A 50 -17.70 35.97 -20.46
C ASP A 50 -17.42 35.63 -21.94
N ALA A 51 -18.50 35.34 -22.68
CA ALA A 51 -18.47 34.73 -24.02
C ALA A 51 -17.81 35.57 -25.14
N ASP A 52 -17.40 36.82 -24.86
CA ASP A 52 -16.88 37.77 -25.86
C ASP A 52 -15.35 37.99 -25.78
N GLY A 53 -14.60 36.95 -25.42
CA GLY A 53 -13.13 36.99 -25.39
C GLY A 53 -12.50 37.16 -26.78
N THR A 54 -11.72 38.23 -26.98
CA THR A 54 -10.97 38.50 -28.22
C THR A 54 -10.16 37.28 -28.70
N GLY A 55 -10.22 36.95 -29.99
CA GLY A 55 -9.62 35.74 -30.58
C GLY A 55 -8.11 35.54 -30.36
N SER A 56 -7.40 36.58 -29.89
CA SER A 56 -6.03 36.49 -29.39
C SER A 56 -5.92 35.63 -28.13
N LEU A 57 -6.81 35.81 -27.15
CA LEU A 57 -6.80 35.09 -25.89
C LEU A 57 -7.15 33.61 -26.09
N LEU A 58 -8.15 33.33 -26.94
CA LEU A 58 -8.50 31.96 -27.33
C LEU A 58 -7.32 31.24 -27.99
N ARG A 59 -6.56 31.91 -28.88
CA ARG A 59 -5.35 31.33 -29.47
C ARG A 59 -4.24 31.07 -28.46
N VAL A 60 -4.06 31.93 -27.46
CA VAL A 60 -3.06 31.70 -26.39
C VAL A 60 -3.48 30.53 -25.50
N ILE A 61 -4.77 30.44 -25.17
CA ILE A 61 -5.32 29.30 -24.43
C ILE A 61 -5.19 28.02 -25.26
N ASP A 62 -5.55 28.04 -26.54
CA ASP A 62 -5.41 26.91 -27.44
C ASP A 62 -3.94 26.50 -27.58
N THR A 63 -3.00 27.44 -27.77
CA THR A 63 -1.55 27.14 -27.85
C THR A 63 -1.01 26.59 -26.52
N PHE A 64 -1.50 27.09 -25.38
CA PHE A 64 -1.15 26.58 -24.06
C PHE A 64 -1.70 25.16 -23.84
N LEU A 65 -2.97 24.93 -24.22
CA LEU A 65 -3.60 23.63 -24.19
C LEU A 65 -2.99 22.67 -25.23
N ASP A 66 -2.48 23.14 -26.36
CA ASP A 66 -1.73 22.36 -27.37
C ASP A 66 -0.50 21.73 -26.73
N ASN A 67 0.28 22.55 -26.00
CA ASN A 67 1.47 22.09 -25.30
C ASN A 67 1.16 21.10 -24.17
N LEU A 68 0.01 21.22 -23.51
CA LEU A 68 -0.41 20.32 -22.42
C LEU A 68 -1.10 19.03 -22.92
N SER A 69 -1.86 19.12 -24.02
CA SER A 69 -2.77 18.08 -24.51
C SER A 69 -2.09 16.98 -25.32
N GLY A 70 -0.97 17.27 -26.00
CA GLY A 70 -0.33 16.32 -26.93
C GLY A 70 0.14 15.00 -26.30
N THR A 71 0.16 14.89 -24.97
CA THR A 71 0.61 13.70 -24.25
C THR A 71 -0.38 13.19 -23.20
N TRP A 72 -1.53 13.84 -23.01
CA TRP A 72 -2.46 13.52 -21.93
C TRP A 72 -3.57 12.60 -22.42
N THR A 73 -3.79 11.51 -21.69
CA THR A 73 -4.99 10.69 -21.85
C THR A 73 -6.18 11.35 -21.14
N LEU A 74 -7.41 10.91 -21.41
CA LEU A 74 -8.61 11.41 -20.71
C LEU A 74 -8.50 11.26 -19.20
N SER A 75 -8.05 10.10 -18.74
CA SER A 75 -7.82 9.81 -17.32
C SER A 75 -6.80 10.76 -16.70
N THR A 76 -5.69 11.03 -17.40
CA THR A 76 -4.64 11.95 -16.91
C THR A 76 -5.15 13.39 -16.87
N GLY A 77 -5.87 13.82 -17.91
CA GLY A 77 -6.47 15.14 -17.99
C GLY A 77 -7.50 15.39 -16.89
N TYR A 78 -8.35 14.41 -16.61
CA TYR A 78 -9.32 14.47 -15.53
C TYR A 78 -8.64 14.66 -14.17
N LYS A 79 -7.62 13.84 -13.87
CA LYS A 79 -6.88 13.88 -12.60
C LYS A 79 -6.16 15.22 -12.42
N ASN A 80 -5.42 15.68 -13.43
CA ASN A 80 -4.62 16.90 -13.34
C ASN A 80 -5.47 18.17 -13.33
N SER A 81 -6.66 18.15 -13.94
CA SER A 81 -7.58 19.29 -13.95
C SER A 81 -8.57 19.29 -12.80
N ASN A 82 -8.49 18.29 -11.91
CA ASN A 82 -9.45 18.09 -10.83
C ASN A 82 -10.91 18.03 -11.32
N GLY A 83 -11.16 17.29 -12.41
CA GLY A 83 -12.49 17.03 -12.93
C GLY A 83 -13.04 18.04 -13.93
N SER A 84 -12.18 18.77 -14.66
CA SER A 84 -12.66 19.75 -15.64
C SER A 84 -13.29 19.07 -16.87
N LEU A 85 -14.62 19.07 -16.93
CA LEU A 85 -15.37 18.60 -18.11
C LEU A 85 -14.96 19.34 -19.39
N ARG A 86 -14.68 20.64 -19.31
CA ARG A 86 -14.26 21.45 -20.46
C ARG A 86 -12.92 20.96 -21.03
N LEU A 87 -11.97 20.62 -20.16
CA LEU A 87 -10.70 20.05 -20.60
C LEU A 87 -10.92 18.68 -21.26
N LEU A 88 -11.77 17.83 -20.70
CA LEU A 88 -12.07 16.53 -21.30
C LEU A 88 -12.70 16.66 -22.69
N GLN A 89 -13.66 17.57 -22.86
CA GLN A 89 -14.26 17.87 -24.15
C GLN A 89 -13.21 18.35 -25.16
N TYR A 90 -12.24 19.15 -24.70
CA TYR A 90 -11.13 19.61 -25.53
C TYR A 90 -10.19 18.46 -25.93
N LEU A 91 -9.85 17.57 -25.00
CA LEU A 91 -9.02 16.38 -25.28
C LEU A 91 -9.71 15.46 -26.29
N VAL A 92 -11.01 15.19 -26.11
CA VAL A 92 -11.81 14.38 -27.05
C VAL A 92 -11.91 15.01 -28.44
N ALA A 93 -12.15 16.32 -28.52
CA ALA A 93 -12.26 17.02 -29.81
C ALA A 93 -10.98 16.91 -30.66
N ARG A 94 -9.85 16.59 -30.02
CA ARG A 94 -8.53 16.46 -30.63
C ARG A 94 -7.99 15.04 -30.60
N GLU A 95 -8.81 14.09 -30.17
CA GLU A 95 -8.47 12.69 -30.17
C GLU A 95 -8.13 12.24 -31.59
N SER A 96 -7.05 11.48 -31.75
CA SER A 96 -6.69 10.98 -33.06
C SER A 96 -7.80 10.08 -33.60
N LYS A 97 -8.18 10.31 -34.86
CA LYS A 97 -9.09 9.40 -35.59
C LYS A 97 -8.51 7.99 -35.74
N THR A 98 -7.19 7.83 -35.58
CA THR A 98 -6.48 6.55 -35.64
C THR A 98 -6.27 5.90 -34.27
N LEU A 99 -6.88 6.43 -33.18
CA LEU A 99 -6.74 5.81 -31.87
C LEU A 99 -7.33 4.39 -31.90
N ASP A 100 -6.62 3.44 -31.31
CA ASP A 100 -7.09 2.07 -31.20
C ASP A 100 -8.43 2.01 -30.45
N PRO A 101 -9.49 1.38 -31.00
CA PRO A 101 -10.81 1.35 -30.39
C PRO A 101 -10.85 0.67 -29.00
N PHE A 102 -9.98 -0.31 -28.75
CA PHE A 102 -9.87 -0.95 -27.44
C PHE A 102 -9.23 -0.01 -26.43
N LEU A 103 -8.20 0.74 -26.85
CA LEU A 103 -7.58 1.78 -26.01
C LEU A 103 -8.56 2.92 -25.69
N ARG A 104 -9.39 3.33 -26.64
CA ARG A 104 -10.44 4.34 -26.39
C ARG A 104 -11.41 3.87 -25.30
N ARG A 105 -11.94 2.66 -25.43
CA ARG A 105 -12.88 2.09 -24.45
C ARG A 105 -12.21 1.91 -23.08
N TRP A 106 -10.96 1.46 -23.07
CA TRP A 106 -10.16 1.36 -21.85
C TRP A 106 -10.00 2.70 -21.13
N GLU A 107 -9.65 3.78 -21.84
CA GLU A 107 -9.51 5.12 -21.26
C GLU A 107 -10.83 5.67 -20.75
N VAL A 108 -11.93 5.41 -21.46
CA VAL A 108 -13.29 5.73 -21.00
C VAL A 108 -13.63 4.99 -19.71
N ASN A 109 -13.31 3.70 -19.61
CA ASN A 109 -13.50 2.91 -18.41
C ASN A 109 -12.71 3.45 -17.22
N CYS A 110 -11.45 3.83 -17.45
CA CYS A 110 -10.59 4.43 -16.41
C CYS A 110 -11.14 5.78 -15.91
N VAL A 111 -11.53 6.68 -16.82
CA VAL A 111 -12.00 8.02 -16.43
C VAL A 111 -13.38 7.98 -15.79
N THR A 112 -14.29 7.13 -16.26
CA THR A 112 -15.63 6.97 -15.67
C THR A 112 -15.56 6.34 -14.29
N GLY A 113 -14.66 5.38 -14.05
CA GLY A 113 -14.38 4.86 -12.71
C GLY A 113 -13.93 5.96 -11.74
N GLU A 114 -13.02 6.84 -12.17
CA GLU A 114 -12.57 7.98 -11.36
C GLU A 114 -13.68 9.02 -11.13
N MET A 115 -14.49 9.32 -12.15
CA MET A 115 -15.66 10.20 -12.01
C MET A 115 -16.65 9.63 -11.00
N ALA A 116 -16.93 8.32 -11.07
CA ALA A 116 -17.80 7.64 -10.13
C ALA A 116 -17.24 7.66 -8.71
N ALA A 117 -15.94 7.45 -8.51
CA ALA A 117 -15.32 7.54 -7.20
C ALA A 117 -15.46 8.94 -6.57
N ARG A 118 -15.45 10.00 -7.40
CA ARG A 118 -15.57 11.40 -6.95
C ARG A 118 -17.00 11.93 -6.86
N GLY A 119 -18.01 11.17 -7.31
CA GLY A 119 -19.39 11.65 -7.36
C GLY A 119 -19.67 12.62 -8.52
N ASP A 120 -18.85 12.60 -9.59
CA ASP A 120 -19.00 13.50 -10.73
C ASP A 120 -20.06 13.00 -11.73
N LEU A 121 -21.33 13.15 -11.35
CA LEU A 121 -22.47 12.77 -12.17
C LEU A 121 -22.53 13.58 -13.49
N GLN A 122 -22.07 14.82 -13.50
CA GLN A 122 -22.10 15.67 -14.70
C GLN A 122 -21.10 15.16 -15.75
N GLY A 123 -19.88 14.83 -15.33
CA GLY A 123 -18.88 14.19 -16.18
C GLY A 123 -19.37 12.86 -16.72
N LEU A 124 -19.96 12.02 -15.86
CA LEU A 124 -20.52 10.73 -16.26
C LEU A 124 -21.61 10.85 -17.32
N LYS A 125 -22.61 11.73 -17.11
CA LYS A 125 -23.67 12.00 -18.10
C LYS A 125 -23.11 12.38 -19.46
N TRP A 126 -22.11 13.26 -19.48
CA TRP A 126 -21.48 13.64 -20.74
C TRP A 126 -20.81 12.45 -21.43
N VAL A 127 -20.09 11.61 -20.69
CA VAL A 127 -19.45 10.41 -21.27
C VAL A 127 -20.50 9.44 -21.81
N THR A 128 -21.52 9.08 -21.01
CA THR A 128 -22.51 8.05 -21.33
C THR A 128 -23.58 8.48 -22.34
N GLU A 129 -23.85 9.78 -22.46
CA GLU A 129 -24.90 10.29 -23.36
C GLU A 129 -24.35 10.97 -24.62
N LYS A 130 -23.11 11.50 -24.58
CA LYS A 130 -22.57 12.34 -25.66
C LYS A 130 -21.27 11.82 -26.28
N TYR A 131 -20.33 11.32 -25.47
CA TYR A 131 -19.02 10.92 -25.99
C TYR A 131 -19.05 9.50 -26.56
N LEU A 132 -19.41 8.50 -25.74
CA LEU A 132 -19.37 7.10 -26.14
C LEU A 132 -20.62 6.36 -25.61
N PRO A 133 -21.81 6.61 -26.21
CA PRO A 133 -23.07 6.13 -25.67
C PRO A 133 -23.24 4.62 -25.85
N GLY A 134 -23.76 3.97 -24.81
CA GLY A 134 -24.10 2.54 -24.83
C GLY A 134 -22.93 1.57 -24.60
N GLU A 135 -21.71 2.08 -24.38
CA GLU A 135 -20.57 1.24 -24.03
C GLU A 135 -20.70 0.66 -22.62
N PHE A 136 -20.12 -0.52 -22.43
CA PHE A 136 -20.08 -1.17 -21.13
C PHE A 136 -18.95 -0.61 -20.26
N LEU A 137 -19.31 -0.09 -19.08
CA LEU A 137 -18.42 0.54 -18.12
C LEU A 137 -18.15 -0.40 -16.94
N THR A 138 -16.96 -0.99 -16.95
CA THR A 138 -16.51 -2.03 -16.03
C THR A 138 -16.37 -1.55 -14.58
N GLU A 139 -15.87 -0.34 -14.35
CA GLU A 139 -15.56 0.13 -12.98
C GLU A 139 -16.64 1.01 -12.37
N VAL A 140 -17.48 1.64 -13.18
CA VAL A 140 -18.32 2.77 -12.74
C VAL A 140 -19.23 2.41 -11.57
N VAL A 141 -19.86 1.23 -11.61
CA VAL A 141 -20.77 0.76 -10.55
C VAL A 141 -19.99 0.43 -9.28
N ALA A 142 -18.87 -0.29 -9.40
CA ALA A 142 -18.03 -0.67 -8.27
C ALA A 142 -17.44 0.54 -7.55
N GLN A 143 -16.98 1.55 -8.31
CA GLN A 143 -16.43 2.78 -7.75
C GLN A 143 -17.51 3.64 -7.11
N ALA A 144 -18.69 3.75 -7.72
CA ALA A 144 -19.82 4.46 -7.12
C ALA A 144 -20.26 3.82 -5.80
N THR A 145 -20.33 2.49 -5.72
CA THR A 145 -20.70 1.81 -4.46
C THR A 145 -19.64 1.91 -3.38
N CYS A 146 -18.36 1.73 -3.71
CA CYS A 146 -17.28 1.85 -2.74
C CYS A 146 -17.17 3.26 -2.12
N ASN A 147 -17.61 4.28 -2.86
CA ASN A 147 -17.54 5.68 -2.43
C ASN A 147 -18.91 6.27 -2.00
N GLY A 148 -19.99 5.47 -2.03
CA GLY A 148 -21.29 5.86 -1.47
C GLY A 148 -22.16 6.75 -2.37
N HIS A 149 -21.93 6.80 -3.68
CA HIS A 149 -22.64 7.70 -4.60
C HIS A 149 -23.92 7.05 -5.17
N LEU A 150 -24.98 7.06 -4.36
CA LEU A 150 -26.28 6.46 -4.71
C LEU A 150 -26.98 7.18 -5.88
N ASP A 151 -26.76 8.48 -6.04
CA ASP A 151 -27.30 9.28 -7.15
C ASP A 151 -26.77 8.82 -8.51
N ILE A 152 -25.49 8.45 -8.59
CA ILE A 152 -24.87 7.86 -9.78
C ILE A 152 -25.51 6.50 -10.09
N LEU A 153 -25.71 5.65 -9.08
CA LEU A 153 -26.32 4.34 -9.29
C LEU A 153 -27.77 4.45 -9.75
N LYS A 154 -28.57 5.35 -9.16
CA LYS A 154 -29.95 5.63 -9.61
C LYS A 154 -29.95 6.11 -11.07
N PHE A 155 -29.08 7.06 -11.41
CA PHE A 155 -28.95 7.53 -12.79
C PHE A 155 -28.63 6.39 -13.77
N LEU A 156 -27.61 5.58 -13.46
CA LEU A 156 -27.22 4.44 -14.30
C LEU A 156 -28.33 3.39 -14.39
N TRP A 157 -29.02 3.11 -13.29
CA TRP A 157 -30.10 2.12 -13.28
C TRP A 157 -31.31 2.54 -14.09
N GLU A 158 -31.74 3.80 -13.95
CA GLU A 158 -32.93 4.34 -14.62
C GLU A 158 -32.70 4.59 -16.11
N ASN A 159 -31.51 5.08 -16.49
CA ASN A 159 -31.25 5.60 -17.84
C ASN A 159 -30.32 4.69 -18.66
N HIS A 160 -29.49 3.87 -18.01
CA HIS A 160 -28.38 3.17 -18.64
C HIS A 160 -28.14 1.76 -18.04
N ARG A 161 -29.20 0.98 -17.79
CA ARG A 161 -29.10 -0.31 -17.08
C ARG A 161 -28.08 -1.29 -17.68
N GLY A 162 -27.88 -1.27 -19.00
CA GLY A 162 -26.90 -2.14 -19.70
C GLY A 162 -25.45 -1.67 -19.65
N VAL A 163 -25.15 -0.51 -19.05
CA VAL A 163 -23.84 0.16 -19.13
C VAL A 163 -22.88 -0.26 -18.00
N GLY A 164 -23.25 -1.16 -17.09
CA GLY A 164 -22.34 -1.56 -16.02
C GLY A 164 -22.62 -2.94 -15.43
N TYR A 165 -21.72 -3.36 -14.54
CA TYR A 165 -21.87 -4.61 -13.81
C TYR A 165 -23.04 -4.53 -12.82
N TRP A 166 -24.07 -5.32 -13.09
CA TRP A 166 -25.16 -5.60 -12.17
C TRP A 166 -25.24 -7.11 -11.94
N GLY A 167 -25.25 -7.51 -10.68
CA GLY A 167 -25.26 -8.94 -10.32
C GLY A 167 -25.00 -9.20 -8.84
N GLY A 168 -24.87 -8.13 -8.05
CA GLY A 168 -24.79 -8.13 -6.60
C GLY A 168 -23.36 -8.14 -6.04
N ILE A 169 -22.32 -8.16 -6.87
CA ILE A 169 -20.93 -7.94 -6.40
C ILE A 169 -20.74 -6.52 -5.85
N GLU A 170 -21.49 -5.56 -6.40
CA GLU A 170 -21.53 -4.16 -6.03
C GLU A 170 -22.02 -3.95 -4.57
N LEU A 171 -22.75 -4.91 -3.99
CA LEU A 171 -23.06 -4.94 -2.56
C LEU A 171 -21.81 -4.93 -1.69
N VAL A 172 -20.71 -5.55 -2.15
CA VAL A 172 -19.44 -5.55 -1.40
C VAL A 172 -18.92 -4.13 -1.23
N GLY A 173 -18.99 -3.30 -2.27
CA GLY A 173 -18.59 -1.89 -2.20
C GLY A 173 -19.44 -1.12 -1.20
N ALA A 174 -20.76 -1.32 -1.26
CA ALA A 174 -21.71 -0.67 -0.35
C ALA A 174 -21.51 -1.08 1.13
N ILE A 175 -21.26 -2.37 1.38
CA ILE A 175 -20.96 -2.91 2.72
C ILE A 175 -19.68 -2.29 3.28
N LYS A 176 -18.62 -2.22 2.47
CA LYS A 176 -17.34 -1.59 2.86
C LYS A 176 -17.47 -0.11 3.19
N ASN A 177 -18.38 0.59 2.50
CA ASN A 177 -18.66 1.99 2.74
C ASN A 177 -19.55 2.23 3.99
N HIS A 178 -20.09 1.17 4.60
CA HIS A 178 -21.05 1.24 5.70
C HIS A 178 -22.34 2.04 5.39
N ASN A 179 -22.69 2.17 4.10
CA ASN A 179 -23.86 2.93 3.68
C ASN A 179 -25.11 2.02 3.64
N ARG A 180 -25.93 2.09 4.69
CA ARG A 180 -27.16 1.28 4.81
C ARG A 180 -28.17 1.56 3.70
N GLU A 181 -28.39 2.84 3.37
CA GLU A 181 -29.33 3.23 2.30
C GLU A 181 -28.92 2.61 0.96
N LEU A 182 -27.62 2.61 0.68
CA LEU A 182 -27.07 2.01 -0.53
C LEU A 182 -27.23 0.48 -0.55
N VAL A 183 -26.96 -0.18 0.57
CA VAL A 183 -27.15 -1.64 0.71
C VAL A 183 -28.62 -2.01 0.51
N ASP A 184 -29.54 -1.30 1.14
CA ASP A 184 -30.97 -1.57 1.02
C ASP A 184 -31.48 -1.30 -0.39
N TRP A 185 -31.03 -0.19 -1.01
CA TRP A 185 -31.37 0.12 -2.38
C TRP A 185 -30.90 -0.99 -3.34
N LEU A 186 -29.66 -1.46 -3.20
CA LEU A 186 -29.12 -2.55 -4.03
C LEU A 186 -29.88 -3.86 -3.81
N ARG A 187 -30.23 -4.21 -2.58
CA ARG A 187 -30.99 -5.43 -2.26
C ARG A 187 -32.39 -5.44 -2.89
N ILE A 188 -33.01 -4.28 -3.04
CA ILE A 188 -34.36 -4.15 -3.61
C ILE A 188 -34.33 -4.18 -5.15
N HIS A 189 -33.31 -3.57 -5.75
CA HIS A 189 -33.30 -3.33 -7.19
C HIS A 189 -32.48 -4.35 -7.99
N VAL A 190 -31.41 -4.90 -7.41
CA VAL A 190 -30.47 -5.79 -8.11
C VAL A 190 -30.76 -7.24 -7.77
N ASP A 191 -30.96 -8.06 -8.80
CA ASP A 191 -31.01 -9.52 -8.67
C ASP A 191 -29.60 -10.07 -8.40
N LEU A 192 -29.37 -10.55 -7.16
CA LEU A 192 -28.09 -11.14 -6.76
C LEU A 192 -27.90 -12.52 -7.39
N ARG A 193 -26.79 -12.69 -8.10
CA ARG A 193 -26.41 -13.98 -8.70
C ARG A 193 -25.86 -14.94 -7.64
N PRO A 194 -26.17 -16.26 -7.69
CA PRO A 194 -25.68 -17.24 -6.72
C PRO A 194 -24.15 -17.27 -6.59
N GLU A 195 -23.43 -17.08 -7.70
CA GLU A 195 -21.96 -17.06 -7.74
C GLU A 195 -21.39 -15.84 -6.99
N CYS A 196 -22.14 -14.73 -6.94
CA CYS A 196 -21.76 -13.53 -6.19
C CYS A 196 -22.09 -13.67 -4.70
N ALA A 197 -23.16 -14.38 -4.33
CA ALA A 197 -23.59 -14.56 -2.94
C ALA A 197 -22.47 -15.12 -2.03
N GLN A 198 -21.73 -16.11 -2.52
CA GLN A 198 -20.58 -16.69 -1.81
C GLN A 198 -19.49 -15.65 -1.52
N HIS A 199 -19.28 -14.69 -2.43
CA HIS A 199 -18.30 -13.63 -2.24
C HIS A 199 -18.83 -12.54 -1.29
N VAL A 200 -20.11 -12.16 -1.43
CA VAL A 200 -20.74 -11.10 -0.62
C VAL A 200 -20.81 -11.49 0.85
N ILE A 201 -21.14 -12.75 1.19
CA ILE A 201 -21.33 -13.17 2.59
C ILE A 201 -20.05 -13.00 3.42
N LYS A 202 -18.88 -13.30 2.85
CA LYS A 202 -17.60 -13.11 3.52
C LYS A 202 -17.41 -11.65 3.96
N HIS A 203 -17.65 -10.71 3.05
CA HIS A 203 -17.51 -9.28 3.35
C HIS A 203 -18.61 -8.80 4.29
N ALA A 204 -19.88 -9.20 4.07
CA ALA A 204 -20.97 -8.88 4.98
C ALA A 204 -20.64 -9.31 6.42
N ALA A 205 -20.08 -10.51 6.59
CA ALA A 205 -19.67 -11.02 7.88
C ALA A 205 -18.47 -10.27 8.47
N GLY A 206 -17.44 -10.00 7.66
CA GLY A 206 -16.26 -9.23 8.08
C GLY A 206 -16.53 -7.78 8.48
N TYR A 207 -17.60 -7.17 7.96
CA TYR A 207 -18.01 -5.80 8.30
C TYR A 207 -19.19 -5.74 9.29
N GLY A 208 -19.61 -6.89 9.83
CA GLY A 208 -20.64 -6.94 10.88
C GLY A 208 -22.07 -6.71 10.39
N ASN A 209 -22.35 -6.86 9.09
CA ASN A 209 -23.68 -6.63 8.52
C ASN A 209 -24.56 -7.88 8.67
N LEU A 210 -25.06 -8.11 9.89
CA LEU A 210 -25.86 -9.28 10.24
C LEU A 210 -27.13 -9.44 9.39
N GLU A 211 -27.78 -8.35 9.01
CA GLU A 211 -28.98 -8.39 8.17
C GLU A 211 -28.71 -8.95 6.78
N VAL A 212 -27.61 -8.52 6.15
CA VAL A 212 -27.18 -9.07 4.85
C VAL A 212 -26.74 -10.52 4.99
N VAL A 213 -26.00 -10.87 6.05
CA VAL A 213 -25.58 -12.26 6.30
C VAL A 213 -26.80 -13.19 6.43
N ARG A 214 -27.81 -12.79 7.21
CA ARG A 214 -29.08 -13.55 7.34
C ARG A 214 -29.77 -13.74 6.01
N TRP A 215 -29.96 -12.64 5.30
CA TRP A 215 -30.61 -12.64 3.99
C TRP A 215 -29.89 -13.57 3.00
N LEU A 216 -28.55 -13.57 2.98
CA LEU A 216 -27.77 -14.45 2.12
C LEU A 216 -27.93 -15.93 2.49
N CYS A 217 -27.86 -16.29 3.77
CA CYS A 217 -28.02 -17.67 4.21
C CYS A 217 -29.45 -18.20 3.99
N GLU A 218 -30.47 -17.35 4.06
CA GLU A 218 -31.87 -17.75 3.85
C GLU A 218 -32.23 -17.97 2.39
N HIS A 219 -31.62 -17.21 1.47
CA HIS A 219 -32.00 -17.18 0.05
C HIS A 219 -31.01 -17.88 -0.88
N PHE A 220 -29.79 -18.17 -0.41
CA PHE A 220 -28.72 -18.75 -1.22
C PHE A 220 -28.01 -19.90 -0.50
N ASN A 221 -27.56 -20.90 -1.27
CA ASN A 221 -26.74 -22.00 -0.75
C ASN A 221 -25.26 -21.57 -0.66
N VAL A 222 -24.93 -20.78 0.37
CA VAL A 222 -23.59 -20.22 0.59
C VAL A 222 -22.82 -21.00 1.66
N GLY A 223 -21.55 -21.29 1.39
CA GLY A 223 -20.60 -21.83 2.35
C GLY A 223 -20.17 -20.77 3.37
N ILE A 224 -20.29 -21.10 4.65
CA ILE A 224 -20.15 -20.14 5.76
C ILE A 224 -18.76 -20.14 6.42
N ALA A 225 -17.90 -21.13 6.16
CA ALA A 225 -16.61 -21.27 6.84
C ALA A 225 -15.74 -20.01 6.71
N GLU A 226 -15.60 -19.49 5.48
CA GLU A 226 -14.83 -18.26 5.22
C GLU A 226 -15.48 -17.02 5.86
N ALA A 227 -16.81 -16.97 5.93
CA ALA A 227 -17.55 -15.89 6.56
C ALA A 227 -17.33 -15.87 8.08
N MET A 228 -17.32 -17.04 8.74
CA MET A 228 -17.01 -17.14 10.16
C MET A 228 -15.56 -16.78 10.47
N SER A 229 -14.60 -17.29 9.71
CA SER A 229 -13.18 -16.93 9.90
C SER A 229 -12.97 -15.42 9.73
N THR A 230 -13.61 -14.80 8.73
CA THR A 230 -13.52 -13.35 8.52
C THR A 230 -14.22 -12.56 9.63
N ALA A 231 -15.39 -13.00 10.09
CA ALA A 231 -16.09 -12.39 11.23
C ALA A 231 -15.25 -12.47 12.51
N ALA A 232 -14.61 -13.61 12.78
CA ALA A 232 -13.71 -13.79 13.92
C ALA A 232 -12.49 -12.85 13.83
N SER A 233 -11.78 -12.84 12.70
CA SER A 233 -10.62 -11.93 12.49
C SER A 233 -10.96 -10.47 12.69
N ASN A 234 -12.14 -10.05 12.25
CA ASN A 234 -12.59 -8.66 12.32
C ASN A 234 -13.40 -8.34 13.58
N CYS A 235 -13.42 -9.24 14.57
CA CYS A 235 -14.12 -9.05 15.85
C CYS A 235 -15.64 -8.81 15.73
N GLN A 236 -16.28 -9.38 14.71
CA GLN A 236 -17.71 -9.26 14.45
C GLN A 236 -18.50 -10.33 15.23
N TRP A 237 -18.51 -10.20 16.55
CA TRP A 237 -18.98 -11.23 17.48
C TRP A 237 -20.48 -11.55 17.35
N GLU A 238 -21.32 -10.57 17.06
CA GLU A 238 -22.76 -10.81 16.86
C GLU A 238 -23.02 -11.68 15.63
N VAL A 239 -22.34 -11.38 14.52
CA VAL A 239 -22.42 -12.19 13.30
C VAL A 239 -21.87 -13.58 13.54
N LEU A 240 -20.71 -13.68 14.19
CA LEU A 240 -20.08 -14.96 14.48
C LEU A 240 -20.98 -15.85 15.34
N ARG A 241 -21.56 -15.29 16.41
CA ARG A 241 -22.50 -15.99 17.29
C ARG A 241 -23.70 -16.51 16.50
N TRP A 242 -24.29 -15.66 15.66
CA TRP A 242 -25.44 -16.04 14.83
C TRP A 242 -25.10 -17.16 13.84
N LEU A 243 -23.96 -17.05 13.14
CA LEU A 243 -23.50 -18.08 12.21
C LEU A 243 -23.29 -19.43 12.92
N VAL A 244 -22.64 -19.43 14.09
CA VAL A 244 -22.43 -20.67 14.86
C VAL A 244 -23.76 -21.26 15.34
N THR A 245 -24.63 -20.47 15.95
CA THR A 245 -25.91 -20.98 16.48
C THR A 245 -26.79 -21.57 15.37
N THR A 246 -27.08 -20.78 14.33
CA THR A 246 -28.08 -21.15 13.33
C THR A 246 -27.53 -22.14 12.30
N GLN A 247 -26.24 -22.05 11.96
CA GLN A 247 -25.70 -22.79 10.82
C GLN A 247 -24.76 -23.93 11.20
N VAL A 248 -24.33 -24.05 12.47
CA VAL A 248 -23.51 -25.17 12.94
C VAL A 248 -24.29 -26.01 13.97
N VAL A 249 -24.85 -25.35 14.99
CA VAL A 249 -25.54 -26.06 16.09
C VAL A 249 -26.90 -26.59 15.63
N GLU A 250 -27.75 -25.74 15.04
CA GLU A 250 -29.11 -26.11 14.62
C GLU A 250 -29.12 -27.01 13.37
N SER A 251 -28.13 -26.87 12.48
CA SER A 251 -28.04 -27.65 11.22
C SER A 251 -27.38 -29.02 11.39
N HIS A 252 -26.77 -29.30 12.55
CA HIS A 252 -25.90 -30.45 12.81
C HIS A 252 -24.77 -30.66 11.78
N ASN A 253 -24.37 -29.60 11.06
CA ASN A 253 -23.32 -29.66 10.05
C ASN A 253 -21.97 -29.29 10.66
N LEU A 254 -21.24 -30.29 11.15
CA LEU A 254 -19.85 -30.17 11.59
C LEU A 254 -18.92 -30.35 10.38
N ASP A 255 -18.99 -29.44 9.41
CA ASP A 255 -18.03 -29.42 8.30
C ASP A 255 -16.61 -29.34 8.90
N PRO A 256 -15.69 -30.27 8.57
CA PRO A 256 -14.32 -30.23 9.07
C PRO A 256 -13.59 -28.91 8.77
N ALA A 257 -14.01 -28.17 7.74
CA ALA A 257 -13.51 -26.84 7.43
C ALA A 257 -13.85 -25.78 8.51
N LEU A 258 -14.72 -26.10 9.47
CA LEU A 258 -15.08 -25.27 10.63
C LEU A 258 -14.06 -25.33 11.76
N HIS A 259 -13.11 -26.26 11.72
CA HIS A 259 -12.05 -26.40 12.73
C HIS A 259 -10.90 -25.40 12.53
N ASP A 260 -11.22 -24.20 12.07
CA ASP A 260 -10.26 -23.11 11.94
C ASP A 260 -9.86 -22.62 13.35
N THR A 261 -8.57 -22.74 13.67
CA THR A 261 -7.95 -22.22 14.91
C THR A 261 -8.28 -20.75 15.14
N ASN A 262 -8.46 -19.99 14.06
CA ASN A 262 -8.80 -18.57 14.11
C ASN A 262 -10.12 -18.28 14.85
N LEU A 263 -11.05 -19.25 14.87
CA LEU A 263 -12.37 -19.10 15.48
C LEU A 263 -12.28 -18.80 16.99
N TYR A 264 -11.36 -19.46 17.70
CA TYR A 264 -11.13 -19.26 19.14
C TYR A 264 -9.85 -18.48 19.45
N TRP A 265 -8.89 -18.42 18.52
CA TRP A 265 -7.71 -17.57 18.67
C TRP A 265 -8.07 -16.08 18.74
N SER A 266 -8.93 -15.58 17.82
CA SER A 266 -9.25 -14.15 17.77
C SER A 266 -9.99 -13.65 19.02
N PRO A 267 -11.03 -14.34 19.55
CA PRO A 267 -11.63 -13.96 20.83
C PRO A 267 -10.64 -14.00 22.00
N ALA A 268 -9.73 -14.98 22.04
CA ALA A 268 -8.70 -15.07 23.08
C ALA A 268 -7.72 -13.89 22.99
N HIS A 269 -7.29 -13.54 21.77
CA HIS A 269 -6.41 -12.41 21.49
C HIS A 269 -7.03 -11.08 21.93
N HIS A 270 -8.32 -10.87 21.66
CA HIS A 270 -9.03 -9.63 21.99
C HIS A 270 -9.68 -9.63 23.39
N GLY A 271 -9.55 -10.70 24.17
CA GLY A 271 -10.05 -10.76 25.55
C GLY A 271 -11.57 -10.97 25.67
N ASN A 272 -12.23 -11.46 24.61
CA ASN A 272 -13.67 -11.69 24.59
C ASN A 272 -14.03 -13.04 25.24
N LEU A 273 -14.13 -13.04 26.58
CA LEU A 273 -14.50 -14.20 27.37
C LEU A 273 -15.90 -14.74 27.01
N ASP A 274 -16.88 -13.87 26.75
CA ASP A 274 -18.26 -14.30 26.43
C ASP A 274 -18.35 -15.10 25.13
N MET A 275 -17.49 -14.78 24.16
CA MET A 275 -17.37 -15.56 22.92
C MET A 275 -16.61 -16.86 23.16
N ILE A 276 -15.54 -16.85 23.96
CA ILE A 276 -14.81 -18.07 24.33
C ILE A 276 -15.74 -19.06 25.06
N ILE A 277 -16.50 -18.61 26.06
CA ILE A 277 -17.49 -19.43 26.78
C ILE A 277 -18.45 -20.07 25.79
N PHE A 278 -19.04 -19.27 24.91
CA PHE A 278 -19.97 -19.73 23.89
C PHE A 278 -19.35 -20.80 22.96
N LEU A 279 -18.12 -20.57 22.45
CA LEU A 279 -17.44 -21.53 21.59
C LEU A 279 -17.10 -22.85 22.33
N PHE A 280 -16.79 -22.79 23.62
CA PHE A 280 -16.61 -23.97 24.47
C PHE A 280 -17.91 -24.75 24.67
N GLU A 281 -19.02 -24.05 24.93
CA GLU A 281 -20.34 -24.67 25.05
C GLU A 281 -20.79 -25.35 23.75
N CYS A 282 -20.39 -24.80 22.61
CA CYS A 282 -20.59 -25.41 21.29
C CYS A 282 -19.58 -26.54 20.95
N ASN A 283 -18.63 -26.86 21.83
CA ASN A 283 -17.56 -27.84 21.59
C ASN A 283 -16.70 -27.53 20.34
N LEU A 284 -16.45 -26.25 20.06
CA LEU A 284 -15.69 -25.78 18.90
C LEU A 284 -14.23 -25.43 19.22
N VAL A 285 -13.86 -25.38 20.50
CA VAL A 285 -12.47 -25.16 20.94
C VAL A 285 -11.72 -26.49 20.92
N GLN A 286 -10.82 -26.65 19.94
CA GLN A 286 -10.02 -27.87 19.76
C GLN A 286 -8.79 -27.90 20.67
N ASP A 287 -8.11 -26.76 20.80
CA ASP A 287 -6.93 -26.62 21.66
C ASP A 287 -7.15 -25.54 22.74
N PRO A 288 -7.65 -25.95 23.92
CA PRO A 288 -7.77 -25.05 25.06
C PRO A 288 -6.44 -24.47 25.57
N VAL A 289 -5.31 -25.13 25.31
CA VAL A 289 -3.99 -24.66 25.73
C VAL A 289 -3.55 -23.45 24.89
N GLU A 290 -3.86 -23.45 23.60
CA GLU A 290 -3.60 -22.30 22.72
C GLU A 290 -4.40 -21.05 23.16
N VAL A 291 -5.67 -21.23 23.53
CA VAL A 291 -6.50 -20.15 24.10
C VAL A 291 -5.85 -19.59 25.37
N PHE A 292 -5.35 -20.48 26.23
CA PHE A 292 -4.68 -20.11 27.48
C PHE A 292 -3.40 -19.30 27.23
N GLN A 293 -2.53 -19.77 26.34
CA GLN A 293 -1.28 -19.10 25.97
C GLN A 293 -1.53 -17.73 25.34
N THR A 294 -2.51 -17.65 24.43
CA THR A 294 -2.88 -16.41 23.76
C THR A 294 -3.44 -15.39 24.76
N ALA A 295 -4.30 -15.83 25.68
CA ALA A 295 -4.80 -14.98 26.75
C ALA A 295 -3.66 -14.47 27.65
N ALA A 296 -2.68 -15.32 27.98
CA ALA A 296 -1.51 -14.94 28.77
C ALA A 296 -0.59 -13.93 28.05
N ALA A 297 -0.34 -14.14 26.75
CA ALA A 297 0.44 -13.24 25.90
C ALA A 297 -0.20 -11.84 25.76
N ARG A 298 -1.50 -11.72 26.03
CA ARG A 298 -2.28 -10.49 25.87
C ARG A 298 -2.80 -9.90 27.18
N GLY A 299 -2.49 -10.53 28.32
CA GLY A 299 -2.84 -10.04 29.65
C GLY A 299 -4.29 -10.26 30.05
N HIS A 300 -5.01 -11.19 29.41
CA HIS A 300 -6.42 -11.45 29.68
C HIS A 300 -6.62 -12.40 30.86
N LEU A 301 -6.31 -11.92 32.07
CA LEU A 301 -6.36 -12.69 33.31
C LEU A 301 -7.75 -13.32 33.58
N HIS A 302 -8.85 -12.66 33.18
CA HIS A 302 -10.20 -13.18 33.34
C HIS A 302 -10.45 -14.47 32.53
N ILE A 303 -9.89 -14.58 31.32
CA ILE A 303 -9.95 -15.80 30.51
C ILE A 303 -9.12 -16.91 31.17
N ILE A 304 -7.92 -16.57 31.66
CA ILE A 304 -7.02 -17.52 32.34
C ILE A 304 -7.67 -18.10 33.59
N LYS A 305 -8.28 -17.23 34.42
CA LYS A 305 -9.02 -17.66 35.62
C LYS A 305 -10.15 -18.60 35.25
N TRP A 306 -10.96 -18.26 34.26
CA TRP A 306 -12.06 -19.11 33.82
C TRP A 306 -11.57 -20.48 33.30
N LEU A 307 -10.53 -20.52 32.46
CA LEU A 307 -9.95 -21.78 31.96
C LEU A 307 -9.42 -22.65 33.11
N TYR A 308 -8.72 -22.05 34.08
CA TYR A 308 -8.09 -22.78 35.17
C TYR A 308 -9.09 -23.20 36.25
N GLU A 309 -9.91 -22.27 36.75
CA GLU A 309 -10.79 -22.47 37.92
C GLU A 309 -12.10 -23.17 37.55
N ASP A 310 -12.72 -22.80 36.43
CA ASP A 310 -14.04 -23.34 36.06
C ASP A 310 -13.92 -24.57 35.14
N LYS A 311 -12.91 -24.62 34.27
CA LYS A 311 -12.71 -25.72 33.31
C LYS A 311 -11.61 -26.72 33.72
N GLY A 312 -10.79 -26.40 34.72
CA GLY A 312 -9.70 -27.28 35.16
C GLY A 312 -8.58 -27.46 34.14
N ILE A 313 -8.46 -26.54 33.17
CA ILE A 313 -7.42 -26.58 32.13
C ILE A 313 -6.12 -26.05 32.74
N LEU A 314 -5.13 -26.93 32.85
CA LEU A 314 -3.81 -26.59 33.35
C LEU A 314 -2.97 -25.92 32.27
N ASN A 315 -2.07 -25.02 32.67
CA ASN A 315 -1.09 -24.49 31.74
C ASN A 315 0.00 -25.55 31.50
N THR A 316 -0.10 -26.24 30.37
CA THR A 316 0.90 -27.22 29.92
C THR A 316 1.94 -26.64 28.98
N GLY A 317 1.88 -25.33 28.68
CA GLY A 317 2.79 -24.68 27.75
C GLY A 317 3.43 -23.40 28.29
N ASP A 318 3.84 -22.51 27.38
CA ASP A 318 4.70 -21.35 27.68
C ASP A 318 3.93 -20.09 28.11
N ALA A 319 2.73 -20.22 28.69
CA ALA A 319 1.89 -19.08 29.08
C ALA A 319 2.61 -18.11 30.04
N PHE A 320 3.40 -18.64 30.98
CA PHE A 320 4.21 -17.83 31.89
C PHE A 320 5.30 -17.04 31.15
N TYR A 321 5.96 -17.65 30.16
CA TYR A 321 6.94 -16.97 29.32
C TYR A 321 6.29 -15.84 28.52
N PHE A 322 5.16 -16.10 27.85
CA PHE A 322 4.50 -15.08 27.02
C PHE A 322 3.95 -13.92 27.86
N ALA A 323 3.43 -14.20 29.06
CA ALA A 323 3.04 -13.14 30.00
C ALA A 323 4.24 -12.29 30.43
N ALA A 324 5.40 -12.89 30.63
CA ALA A 324 6.63 -12.16 30.96
C ALA A 324 7.15 -11.34 29.77
N GLU A 325 7.21 -11.92 28.58
CA GLU A 325 7.63 -11.27 27.34
C GLU A 325 6.81 -10.02 27.01
N ASN A 326 5.54 -9.97 27.44
CA ASN A 326 4.64 -8.84 27.21
C ASN A 326 4.37 -7.99 28.47
N GLY A 327 5.02 -8.30 29.60
CA GLY A 327 4.94 -7.49 30.84
C GLY A 327 3.63 -7.60 31.62
N HIS A 328 2.89 -8.70 31.48
CA HIS A 328 1.60 -8.94 32.15
C HIS A 328 1.80 -9.49 33.57
N LEU A 329 2.17 -8.60 34.50
CA LEU A 329 2.51 -8.93 35.88
C LEU A 329 1.37 -9.58 36.68
N ASP A 330 0.13 -9.19 36.44
CA ASP A 330 -1.05 -9.77 37.08
C ASP A 330 -1.28 -11.23 36.70
N VAL A 331 -1.09 -11.56 35.42
CA VAL A 331 -1.08 -12.95 34.91
C VAL A 331 0.06 -13.73 35.55
N LEU A 332 1.27 -13.19 35.60
CA LEU A 332 2.42 -13.86 36.20
C LEU A 332 2.23 -14.16 37.69
N LYS A 333 1.69 -13.20 38.45
CA LYS A 333 1.35 -13.38 39.87
C LYS A 333 0.38 -14.53 40.05
N TYR A 334 -0.71 -14.52 39.28
CA TYR A 334 -1.73 -15.58 39.33
C TYR A 334 -1.14 -16.95 38.98
N LEU A 335 -0.39 -17.06 37.88
CA LEU A 335 0.21 -18.34 37.47
C LEU A 335 1.25 -18.85 38.49
N ASN A 336 2.03 -17.95 39.09
CA ASN A 336 3.01 -18.33 40.11
C ASN A 336 2.36 -18.84 41.40
N GLU A 337 1.26 -18.22 41.84
CA GLU A 337 0.47 -18.67 42.98
C GLU A 337 -0.08 -20.10 42.77
N LYS A 338 -0.47 -20.44 41.54
CA LYS A 338 -1.12 -21.72 41.22
C LYS A 338 -0.16 -22.85 40.84
N GLU A 339 0.95 -22.59 40.12
CA GLU A 339 1.72 -23.66 39.44
C GLU A 339 3.16 -23.88 39.93
N GLN A 340 3.77 -22.97 40.72
CA GLN A 340 5.12 -23.10 41.33
C GLN A 340 6.18 -23.89 40.51
N ARG A 341 6.36 -23.61 39.21
CA ARG A 341 7.28 -24.34 38.31
C ARG A 341 8.69 -23.72 38.25
N ALA A 342 9.63 -24.28 39.01
CA ALA A 342 11.01 -23.80 39.15
C ALA A 342 11.82 -23.62 37.85
N ASP A 343 11.59 -24.44 36.82
CA ASP A 343 12.52 -24.56 35.67
C ASP A 343 12.29 -23.52 34.54
N SER A 344 11.10 -22.94 34.44
CA SER A 344 10.73 -21.99 33.36
C SER A 344 11.13 -20.52 33.65
N TYR A 345 11.49 -20.23 34.90
CA TYR A 345 11.63 -18.87 35.40
C TYR A 345 12.85 -18.10 34.83
N HIS A 346 13.93 -18.79 34.46
CA HIS A 346 15.11 -18.13 33.89
C HIS A 346 14.85 -17.51 32.52
N VAL A 347 14.05 -18.18 31.70
CA VAL A 347 13.67 -17.71 30.37
C VAL A 347 12.69 -16.52 30.49
N ALA A 348 11.80 -16.56 31.50
CA ALA A 348 10.84 -15.50 31.77
C ALA A 348 11.49 -14.16 32.13
N LEU A 349 12.57 -14.14 32.95
CA LEU A 349 13.23 -12.87 33.30
C LEU A 349 13.92 -12.24 32.09
N ASN A 350 14.60 -13.04 31.26
CA ASN A 350 15.18 -12.57 30.00
C ASN A 350 14.10 -11.98 29.07
N ALA A 351 12.93 -12.61 29.00
CA ALA A 351 11.80 -12.16 28.20
C ALA A 351 11.20 -10.85 28.74
N ALA A 352 10.96 -10.77 30.05
CA ALA A 352 10.49 -9.55 30.73
C ALA A 352 11.47 -8.39 30.57
N ALA A 353 12.76 -8.66 30.48
CA ALA A 353 13.73 -7.61 30.23
C ALA A 353 13.58 -6.97 28.84
N GLY A 354 13.07 -7.72 27.86
CA GLY A 354 12.76 -7.19 26.52
C GLY A 354 11.54 -6.29 26.47
N SER A 355 10.50 -6.56 27.26
CA SER A 355 9.32 -5.66 27.34
C SER A 355 9.64 -4.34 28.02
N GLY A 356 10.68 -4.29 28.85
CA GLY A 356 11.05 -3.11 29.62
C GLY A 356 10.22 -2.92 30.89
N SER A 357 9.38 -3.89 31.25
CA SER A 357 8.61 -3.83 32.50
C SER A 357 9.54 -4.08 33.69
N LEU A 358 10.08 -2.99 34.23
CA LEU A 358 10.93 -3.00 35.41
C LEU A 358 10.20 -3.64 36.60
N GLU A 359 8.91 -3.37 36.76
CA GLU A 359 8.08 -3.95 37.81
C GLU A 359 7.99 -5.48 37.67
N THR A 360 7.84 -5.97 36.45
CA THR A 360 7.81 -7.41 36.17
C THR A 360 9.15 -8.07 36.46
N VAL A 361 10.25 -7.46 36.02
CA VAL A 361 11.60 -7.98 36.28
C VAL A 361 11.92 -7.97 37.78
N GLN A 362 11.61 -6.89 38.49
CA GLN A 362 11.76 -6.79 39.94
C GLN A 362 10.92 -7.85 40.66
N TRP A 363 9.66 -8.01 40.28
CA TRP A 363 8.79 -9.00 40.88
C TRP A 363 9.31 -10.42 40.65
N LEU A 364 9.73 -10.77 39.42
CA LEU A 364 10.35 -12.06 39.11
C LEU A 364 11.62 -12.28 39.95
N HIS A 365 12.47 -11.27 40.09
CA HIS A 365 13.69 -11.36 40.90
C HIS A 365 13.41 -11.61 42.39
N TYR A 366 12.46 -10.90 42.99
CA TYR A 366 12.18 -11.01 44.44
C TYR A 366 11.28 -12.18 44.82
N ASN A 367 10.38 -12.63 43.93
CA ASN A 367 9.31 -13.56 44.27
C ASN A 367 9.48 -14.95 43.65
N THR A 368 10.50 -15.15 42.82
CA THR A 368 10.75 -16.44 42.17
C THR A 368 12.22 -16.83 42.29
N ARG A 369 12.56 -18.07 41.92
CA ARG A 369 13.96 -18.52 41.77
C ARG A 369 14.52 -18.19 40.38
N ALA A 370 13.91 -17.26 39.63
CA ALA A 370 14.39 -16.81 38.34
C ALA A 370 15.81 -16.22 38.44
N GLY A 371 16.81 -16.93 37.92
CA GLY A 371 18.04 -16.29 37.47
C GLY A 371 17.84 -15.65 36.10
N CYS A 372 18.87 -15.01 35.57
CA CYS A 372 18.89 -14.58 34.18
C CYS A 372 20.24 -14.92 33.54
N THR A 373 20.42 -14.57 32.28
CA THR A 373 21.75 -14.58 31.65
C THR A 373 22.08 -13.16 31.19
N TYR A 374 23.27 -12.96 30.63
CA TYR A 374 23.66 -11.71 29.99
C TYR A 374 22.63 -11.20 28.95
N ARG A 375 21.77 -12.10 28.42
CA ARG A 375 20.69 -11.74 27.50
C ARG A 375 19.68 -10.75 28.09
N ALA A 376 19.42 -10.77 29.40
CA ALA A 376 18.49 -9.82 30.01
C ALA A 376 18.96 -8.37 29.78
N MET A 377 20.22 -8.09 30.10
CA MET A 377 20.80 -6.75 29.90
C MET A 377 21.00 -6.42 28.41
N ASP A 378 21.39 -7.41 27.58
CA ASP A 378 21.55 -7.20 26.13
C ASP A 378 20.25 -6.76 25.45
N VAL A 379 19.14 -7.44 25.76
CA VAL A 379 17.83 -7.14 25.16
C VAL A 379 17.25 -5.85 25.75
N ALA A 380 17.34 -5.64 27.06
CA ALA A 380 16.91 -4.39 27.70
C ALA A 380 17.65 -3.18 27.10
N ALA A 381 18.96 -3.30 26.89
CA ALA A 381 19.75 -2.27 26.22
C ALA A 381 19.32 -2.06 24.76
N GLY A 382 19.08 -3.16 24.05
CA GLY A 382 18.61 -3.15 22.67
C GLY A 382 17.26 -2.46 22.46
N MET A 383 16.38 -2.51 23.45
CA MET A 383 15.06 -1.86 23.42
C MET A 383 15.07 -0.46 24.07
N GLY A 384 16.22 -0.02 24.58
CA GLY A 384 16.39 1.34 25.13
C GLY A 384 15.92 1.51 26.57
N HIS A 385 15.70 0.42 27.31
CA HIS A 385 15.19 0.43 28.68
C HIS A 385 16.31 0.75 29.68
N LEU A 386 16.83 1.98 29.64
CA LEU A 386 18.01 2.40 30.41
C LEU A 386 17.85 2.20 31.92
N GLU A 387 16.68 2.53 32.49
CA GLU A 387 16.41 2.33 33.92
C GLU A 387 16.52 0.86 34.32
N LEU A 388 16.01 -0.04 33.47
CA LEU A 388 16.13 -1.48 33.67
C LEU A 388 17.58 -1.97 33.51
N VAL A 389 18.32 -1.42 32.54
CA VAL A 389 19.76 -1.73 32.37
C VAL A 389 20.55 -1.33 33.61
N GLN A 390 20.29 -0.14 34.16
CA GLN A 390 20.90 0.34 35.41
C GLN A 390 20.55 -0.58 36.58
N TRP A 391 19.27 -0.92 36.74
CA TRP A 391 18.82 -1.82 37.79
C TRP A 391 19.47 -3.20 37.68
N LEU A 392 19.52 -3.79 36.47
CA LEU A 392 20.19 -5.07 36.24
C LEU A 392 21.69 -5.00 36.57
N HIS A 393 22.35 -3.87 36.29
CA HIS A 393 23.76 -3.68 36.63
C HIS A 393 24.00 -3.58 38.14
N ASP A 394 23.15 -2.84 38.85
CA ASP A 394 23.31 -2.60 40.28
C ASP A 394 22.93 -3.82 41.14
N THR A 395 22.00 -4.65 40.65
CA THR A 395 21.42 -5.76 41.43
C THR A 395 21.91 -7.14 41.02
N ARG A 396 22.43 -7.30 39.79
CA ARG A 396 22.75 -8.61 39.22
C ARG A 396 24.21 -8.70 38.76
N THR A 397 24.76 -9.91 38.80
CA THR A 397 26.19 -10.16 38.54
C THR A 397 26.47 -10.77 37.17
N GLU A 398 25.43 -11.20 36.44
CA GLU A 398 25.55 -11.86 35.13
C GLU A 398 26.09 -10.93 34.03
N GLY A 399 25.93 -9.61 34.19
CA GLY A 399 26.46 -8.61 33.26
C GLY A 399 25.76 -8.58 31.91
N CYS A 400 26.51 -8.28 30.85
CA CYS A 400 26.06 -8.18 29.47
C CYS A 400 27.12 -8.75 28.53
N SER A 401 26.82 -8.83 27.24
CA SER A 401 27.81 -9.09 26.19
C SER A 401 28.06 -7.82 25.36
N ALA A 402 28.97 -7.90 24.38
CA ALA A 402 29.16 -6.82 23.39
C ALA A 402 27.88 -6.54 22.56
N LEU A 403 26.89 -7.45 22.61
CA LEU A 403 25.61 -7.27 21.94
C LEU A 403 24.72 -6.20 22.60
N ALA A 404 24.87 -5.92 23.90
CA ALA A 404 24.13 -4.84 24.55
C ALA A 404 24.34 -3.49 23.85
N MET A 405 25.62 -3.11 23.69
CA MET A 405 25.96 -1.84 23.03
C MET A 405 25.61 -1.89 21.53
N TYR A 406 25.80 -3.03 20.87
CA TYR A 406 25.44 -3.22 19.47
C TYR A 406 23.94 -3.00 19.21
N TYR A 407 23.07 -3.66 19.99
CA TYR A 407 21.62 -3.53 19.81
C TYR A 407 21.14 -2.14 20.19
N ALA A 408 21.65 -1.57 21.30
CA ALA A 408 21.33 -0.21 21.73
C ALA A 408 21.70 0.81 20.64
N ALA A 409 22.90 0.69 20.05
CA ALA A 409 23.35 1.55 18.98
C ALA A 409 22.51 1.37 17.70
N ARG A 410 22.30 0.13 17.26
CA ARG A 410 21.50 -0.19 16.06
C ARG A 410 20.08 0.36 16.14
N ASN A 411 19.46 0.35 17.32
CA ASN A 411 18.10 0.85 17.51
C ASN A 411 18.06 2.33 17.92
N GLY A 412 19.21 3.01 17.99
CA GLY A 412 19.30 4.46 18.17
C GLY A 412 19.22 4.95 19.63
N HIS A 413 19.40 4.06 20.61
CA HIS A 413 19.34 4.40 22.03
C HIS A 413 20.67 4.99 22.52
N LEU A 414 20.96 6.24 22.12
CA LEU A 414 22.25 6.91 22.39
C LEU A 414 22.57 7.04 23.89
N GLU A 415 21.58 7.34 24.72
CA GLU A 415 21.80 7.46 26.17
C GLU A 415 22.17 6.11 26.80
N THR A 416 21.54 5.02 26.35
CA THR A 416 21.92 3.66 26.74
C THR A 416 23.34 3.32 26.28
N VAL A 417 23.72 3.70 25.07
CA VAL A 417 25.09 3.50 24.55
C VAL A 417 26.13 4.27 25.39
N LYS A 418 25.88 5.55 25.70
CA LYS A 418 26.75 6.36 26.57
C LYS A 418 26.89 5.77 27.96
N TRP A 419 25.77 5.29 28.52
CA TRP A 419 25.78 4.65 29.84
C TRP A 419 26.57 3.34 29.82
N LEU A 420 26.32 2.47 28.83
CA LEU A 420 27.08 1.23 28.67
C LEU A 420 28.58 1.51 28.48
N HIS A 421 28.94 2.51 27.69
CA HIS A 421 30.33 2.93 27.51
C HIS A 421 31.02 3.35 28.81
N SER A 422 30.30 4.04 29.69
CA SER A 422 30.86 4.58 30.93
C SER A 422 30.97 3.54 32.04
N ASN A 423 30.13 2.50 32.02
CA ASN A 423 29.97 1.55 33.13
C ASN A 423 30.36 0.10 32.79
N ARG A 424 30.59 -0.22 31.51
CA ARG A 424 30.79 -1.59 31.01
C ARG A 424 32.04 -1.70 30.12
N SER A 425 32.67 -2.87 30.08
CA SER A 425 33.97 -3.10 29.44
C SER A 425 33.95 -4.12 28.30
N GLU A 426 32.78 -4.68 27.98
CA GLU A 426 32.60 -5.78 27.02
C GLU A 426 32.86 -5.36 25.56
N GLY A 427 32.91 -4.07 25.29
CA GLY A 427 33.17 -3.57 23.95
C GLY A 427 31.92 -3.39 23.09
N CYS A 428 32.15 -3.06 21.83
CA CYS A 428 31.13 -2.88 20.80
C CYS A 428 31.35 -3.91 19.68
N HIS A 429 30.27 -4.51 19.18
CA HIS A 429 30.38 -5.49 18.09
C HIS A 429 30.92 -4.86 16.80
N VAL A 430 31.75 -5.59 16.03
CA VAL A 430 32.44 -5.05 14.83
C VAL A 430 31.49 -4.54 13.74
N LEU A 431 30.26 -5.05 13.66
CA LEU A 431 29.23 -4.61 12.70
C LEU A 431 28.38 -3.43 13.18
N THR A 432 28.63 -2.88 14.37
CA THR A 432 27.74 -1.87 14.97
C THR A 432 27.60 -0.65 14.08
N MET A 433 28.71 -0.03 13.70
CA MET A 433 28.69 1.21 12.92
C MET A 433 28.03 1.02 11.54
N LYS A 434 28.21 -0.14 10.89
CA LYS A 434 27.49 -0.50 9.66
C LYS A 434 25.98 -0.56 9.86
N ARG A 435 25.50 -1.26 10.89
CA ARG A 435 24.06 -1.38 11.17
C ARG A 435 23.43 -0.06 11.63
N VAL A 436 24.21 0.82 12.27
CA VAL A 436 23.77 2.18 12.60
C VAL A 436 23.63 3.03 11.33
N ALA A 437 24.57 2.90 10.39
CA ALA A 437 24.49 3.57 9.09
C ALA A 437 23.28 3.13 8.28
N GLU A 438 22.98 1.82 8.24
CA GLU A 438 21.77 1.27 7.61
C GLU A 438 20.45 1.78 8.23
N ARG A 439 20.51 2.36 9.43
CA ARG A 439 19.35 2.93 10.15
C ARG A 439 19.27 4.45 10.04
N GLY A 440 20.20 5.10 9.35
CA GLY A 440 20.16 6.56 9.14
C GLY A 440 20.59 7.39 10.37
N ASN A 441 21.24 6.81 11.37
CA ASN A 441 21.57 7.50 12.62
C ASN A 441 22.99 8.08 12.63
N LEU A 442 23.17 9.22 11.95
CA LEU A 442 24.46 9.93 11.85
C LEU A 442 25.03 10.36 13.21
N GLU A 443 24.19 10.77 14.15
CA GLU A 443 24.66 11.23 15.47
C GLU A 443 25.26 10.08 16.28
N MET A 444 24.67 8.89 16.21
CA MET A 444 25.27 7.67 16.78
C MET A 444 26.58 7.30 16.07
N ILE A 445 26.69 7.46 14.75
CA ILE A 445 27.94 7.18 14.00
C ILE A 445 29.06 8.11 14.48
N LYS A 446 28.81 9.42 14.54
CA LYS A 446 29.76 10.41 15.04
C LYS A 446 30.20 10.09 16.45
N TRP A 447 29.25 9.74 17.32
CA TRP A 447 29.54 9.41 18.71
C TRP A 447 30.38 8.13 18.82
N LEU A 448 30.02 7.06 18.11
CA LEU A 448 30.78 5.81 18.08
C LEU A 448 32.19 6.05 17.53
N HIS A 449 32.34 6.83 16.46
CA HIS A 449 33.64 7.16 15.88
C HIS A 449 34.54 7.95 16.84
N ALA A 450 33.99 8.90 17.58
CA ALA A 450 34.75 9.74 18.51
C ALA A 450 35.13 9.02 19.82
N ASN A 451 34.32 8.05 20.27
CA ASN A 451 34.45 7.47 21.62
C ASN A 451 34.81 5.98 21.63
N ARG A 452 34.77 5.29 20.48
CA ARG A 452 35.10 3.87 20.36
C ARG A 452 36.32 3.69 19.45
N HIS A 453 37.18 2.75 19.82
CA HIS A 453 38.46 2.51 19.15
C HIS A 453 38.62 1.08 18.64
N GLU A 454 37.56 0.26 18.76
CA GLU A 454 37.52 -1.06 18.17
C GLU A 454 37.55 -1.00 16.64
N THR A 455 38.11 -2.04 16.03
CA THR A 455 38.11 -2.23 14.57
C THR A 455 36.71 -2.61 14.10
N PHE A 456 35.99 -1.65 13.53
CA PHE A 456 34.70 -1.90 12.88
C PHE A 456 34.91 -2.46 11.46
N ASN A 457 34.07 -3.42 11.07
CA ASN A 457 33.95 -3.80 9.66
C ASN A 457 32.99 -2.82 8.99
N LEU A 458 33.53 -1.98 8.09
CA LEU A 458 32.81 -0.95 7.35
C LEU A 458 32.67 -1.27 5.86
N ASP A 459 32.92 -2.52 5.46
CA ASP A 459 32.83 -2.95 4.07
C ASP A 459 31.40 -2.75 3.54
N GLY A 460 31.29 -2.00 2.44
CA GLY A 460 30.03 -1.68 1.78
C GLY A 460 29.11 -0.74 2.57
N VAL A 461 29.59 -0.06 3.62
CA VAL A 461 28.76 0.90 4.38
C VAL A 461 28.39 2.11 3.53
N MET A 462 29.33 2.64 2.74
CA MET A 462 29.04 3.74 1.82
C MET A 462 28.07 3.30 0.71
N ASP A 463 28.20 2.07 0.20
CA ASP A 463 27.26 1.50 -0.78
C ASP A 463 25.84 1.41 -0.19
N ALA A 464 25.70 0.93 1.05
CA ALA A 464 24.42 0.88 1.74
C ALA A 464 23.84 2.27 2.01
N ALA A 465 24.66 3.25 2.42
CA ALA A 465 24.23 4.62 2.61
C ALA A 465 23.73 5.25 1.30
N ALA A 466 24.42 4.97 0.19
CA ALA A 466 24.01 5.41 -1.13
C ALA A 466 22.69 4.75 -1.57
N ALA A 467 22.55 3.44 -1.36
CA ALA A 467 21.33 2.68 -1.67
C ALA A 467 20.11 3.20 -0.90
N LEU A 468 20.28 3.66 0.34
CA LEU A 468 19.22 4.23 1.17
C LEU A 468 18.97 5.73 0.93
N GLY A 469 19.79 6.37 0.10
CA GLY A 469 19.65 7.78 -0.21
C GLY A 469 20.13 8.73 0.89
N ASP A 470 20.83 8.23 1.93
CA ASP A 470 21.31 9.08 3.03
C ASP A 470 22.64 9.76 2.67
N LEU A 471 22.52 10.83 1.88
CA LEU A 471 23.65 11.64 1.43
C LEU A 471 24.51 12.15 2.60
N ARG A 472 23.93 12.42 3.77
CA ARG A 472 24.66 12.96 4.93
C ARG A 472 25.61 11.91 5.51
N ILE A 473 25.14 10.67 5.64
CA ILE A 473 25.97 9.56 6.11
C ILE A 473 27.05 9.23 5.07
N LEU A 474 26.69 9.23 3.79
CA LEU A 474 27.64 9.01 2.70
C LEU A 474 28.77 10.06 2.70
N GLN A 475 28.42 11.35 2.79
CA GLN A 475 29.39 12.46 2.90
C GLN A 475 30.26 12.32 4.15
N TRP A 476 29.65 12.00 5.29
CA TRP A 476 30.40 11.84 6.53
C TRP A 476 31.43 10.71 6.45
N PHE A 477 31.05 9.53 5.93
CA PHE A 477 32.02 8.44 5.74
C PHE A 477 33.10 8.80 4.72
N HIS A 478 32.74 9.50 3.64
CA HIS A 478 33.71 9.97 2.65
C HIS A 478 34.76 10.93 3.23
N GLU A 479 34.37 11.83 4.13
CA GLU A 479 35.25 12.82 4.72
C GLU A 479 36.12 12.25 5.86
N ASN A 480 35.67 11.19 6.52
CA ASN A 480 36.27 10.70 7.76
C ASN A 480 36.91 9.32 7.63
N ARG A 481 36.76 8.63 6.49
CA ARG A 481 37.22 7.25 6.30
C ARG A 481 37.66 6.93 4.87
N ASP A 482 38.41 5.84 4.72
CA ASP A 482 39.10 5.45 3.47
C ASP A 482 38.56 4.17 2.80
N GLU A 483 37.56 3.47 3.37
CA GLU A 483 37.08 2.18 2.82
C GLU A 483 36.45 2.31 1.42
N GLY A 484 35.91 3.49 1.10
CA GLY A 484 35.44 3.84 -0.24
C GLY A 484 34.10 3.20 -0.65
N CYS A 485 33.78 3.33 -1.94
CA CYS A 485 32.58 2.77 -2.55
C CYS A 485 32.95 1.62 -3.49
N SER A 486 31.93 0.91 -3.95
CA SER A 486 32.01 0.11 -5.17
C SER A 486 31.02 0.66 -6.21
N THR A 487 30.98 0.05 -7.40
CA THR A 487 29.96 0.38 -8.41
C THR A 487 28.53 0.17 -7.90
N PHE A 488 28.33 -0.66 -6.87
CA PHE A 488 27.03 -0.88 -6.25
C PHE A 488 26.47 0.40 -5.60
N ALA A 489 27.31 1.33 -5.13
CA ALA A 489 26.81 2.58 -4.56
C ALA A 489 25.95 3.36 -5.55
N MET A 490 26.44 3.55 -6.77
CA MET A 490 25.72 4.31 -7.80
C MET A 490 24.62 3.46 -8.44
N ASP A 491 24.83 2.15 -8.64
CA ASP A 491 23.81 1.23 -9.16
C ASP A 491 22.58 1.21 -8.26
N GLN A 492 22.74 0.98 -6.95
CA GLN A 492 21.62 0.91 -6.00
C GLN A 492 20.99 2.29 -5.71
N ALA A 493 21.78 3.36 -5.69
CA ALA A 493 21.23 4.72 -5.59
C ALA A 493 20.33 5.06 -6.79
N ALA A 494 20.72 4.61 -7.99
CA ALA A 494 19.92 4.78 -9.19
C ALA A 494 18.67 3.89 -9.19
N GLU A 495 18.80 2.62 -8.79
CA GLU A 495 17.69 1.68 -8.61
C GLU A 495 16.59 2.25 -7.71
N ASN A 496 16.96 2.92 -6.60
CA ASN A 496 16.03 3.51 -5.64
C ASN A 496 15.66 4.98 -5.92
N GLY A 497 16.13 5.55 -7.04
CA GLY A 497 15.71 6.88 -7.49
C GLY A 497 16.38 8.05 -6.77
N HIS A 498 17.50 7.82 -6.06
CA HIS A 498 18.22 8.82 -5.29
C HIS A 498 19.14 9.68 -6.18
N LEU A 499 18.55 10.52 -7.04
CA LEU A 499 19.26 11.34 -8.02
C LEU A 499 20.38 12.20 -7.41
N GLU A 500 20.16 12.81 -6.25
CA GLU A 500 21.17 13.66 -5.61
C GLU A 500 22.38 12.85 -5.10
N VAL A 501 22.17 11.62 -4.66
CA VAL A 501 23.26 10.69 -4.34
C VAL A 501 24.01 10.27 -5.59
N VAL A 502 23.31 9.97 -6.69
CA VAL A 502 23.94 9.61 -7.98
C VAL A 502 24.84 10.74 -8.49
N LYS A 503 24.35 11.99 -8.46
CA LYS A 503 25.15 13.18 -8.81
C LYS A 503 26.37 13.32 -7.91
N TRP A 504 26.17 13.22 -6.60
CA TRP A 504 27.26 13.38 -5.65
C TRP A 504 28.34 12.31 -5.82
N LEU A 505 27.94 11.03 -5.97
CA LEU A 505 28.87 9.92 -6.26
C LEU A 505 29.63 10.16 -7.57
N HIS A 506 28.98 10.67 -8.61
CA HIS A 506 29.66 10.97 -9.86
C HIS A 506 30.70 12.07 -9.75
N GLU A 507 30.43 13.10 -8.96
CA GLU A 507 31.33 14.25 -8.78
C GLU A 507 32.51 13.94 -7.83
N HIS A 508 32.31 13.07 -6.83
CA HIS A 508 33.26 12.89 -5.73
C HIS A 508 33.94 11.51 -5.71
N ARG A 509 33.47 10.54 -6.51
CA ARG A 509 33.97 9.16 -6.56
C ARG A 509 34.35 8.74 -7.98
N THR A 510 35.25 7.76 -8.10
CA THR A 510 35.83 7.33 -9.38
C THR A 510 35.39 5.93 -9.83
N GLU A 511 34.76 5.17 -8.94
CA GLU A 511 34.33 3.78 -9.15
C GLU A 511 33.29 3.67 -10.27
N GLY A 512 32.46 4.70 -10.43
CA GLY A 512 31.44 4.75 -11.47
C GLY A 512 30.22 3.86 -11.19
N CYS A 513 29.56 3.40 -12.24
CA CYS A 513 28.41 2.50 -12.17
C CYS A 513 28.54 1.38 -13.20
N THR A 514 27.57 0.49 -13.25
CA THR A 514 27.42 -0.48 -14.33
C THR A 514 26.18 -0.14 -15.17
N GLN A 515 25.85 -1.01 -16.15
CA GLN A 515 24.58 -0.91 -16.88
C GLN A 515 23.36 -1.09 -15.96
N ARG A 516 23.55 -1.66 -14.77
CA ARG A 516 22.48 -1.85 -13.77
C ARG A 516 21.89 -0.52 -13.32
N ALA A 517 22.69 0.52 -13.10
CA ALA A 517 22.18 1.83 -12.70
C ALA A 517 21.04 2.33 -13.60
N MET A 518 21.22 2.29 -14.92
CA MET A 518 20.19 2.76 -15.86
C MET A 518 19.08 1.75 -16.07
N ASN A 519 19.40 0.44 -16.09
CA ASN A 519 18.40 -0.62 -16.21
C ASN A 519 17.41 -0.58 -15.04
N ASP A 520 17.93 -0.62 -13.81
CA ASP A 520 17.12 -0.73 -12.59
C ASP A 520 16.38 0.60 -12.32
N ALA A 521 16.99 1.76 -12.59
CA ALA A 521 16.29 3.05 -12.57
C ALA A 521 15.12 3.11 -13.57
N ALA A 522 15.28 2.53 -14.76
CA ALA A 522 14.21 2.46 -15.75
C ALA A 522 13.09 1.50 -15.32
N ILE A 523 13.46 0.32 -14.82
CA ILE A 523 12.55 -0.70 -14.28
C ILE A 523 11.68 -0.12 -13.15
N ASN A 524 12.25 0.73 -12.28
CA ASN A 524 11.54 1.38 -11.18
C ASN A 524 10.93 2.75 -11.52
N GLY A 525 11.00 3.17 -12.79
CA GLY A 525 10.30 4.35 -13.28
C GLY A 525 10.96 5.69 -12.93
N HIS A 526 12.22 5.69 -12.51
CA HIS A 526 12.98 6.88 -12.12
C HIS A 526 13.51 7.64 -13.34
N LEU A 527 12.60 8.24 -14.12
CA LEU A 527 12.91 8.92 -15.39
C LEU A 527 14.01 9.98 -15.27
N GLU A 528 14.03 10.76 -14.19
CA GLU A 528 15.04 11.81 -14.03
C GLU A 528 16.44 11.24 -13.77
N VAL A 529 16.55 10.09 -13.09
CA VAL A 529 17.80 9.35 -12.96
C VAL A 529 18.23 8.78 -14.31
N VAL A 530 17.31 8.19 -15.07
CA VAL A 530 17.60 7.65 -16.42
C VAL A 530 18.13 8.74 -17.36
N LYS A 531 17.47 9.91 -17.41
CA LYS A 531 17.92 11.06 -18.19
C LYS A 531 19.31 11.51 -17.77
N TRP A 532 19.52 11.64 -16.47
CA TRP A 532 20.79 12.11 -15.93
C TRP A 532 21.93 11.14 -16.25
N LEU A 533 21.73 9.84 -16.02
CA LEU A 533 22.72 8.80 -16.35
C LEU A 533 23.03 8.80 -17.84
N HIS A 534 22.03 8.95 -18.71
CA HIS A 534 22.26 8.98 -20.16
C HIS A 534 23.12 10.15 -20.63
N LEU A 535 22.97 11.32 -19.99
CA LEU A 535 23.71 12.52 -20.36
C LEU A 535 25.13 12.55 -19.79
N ASN A 536 25.38 11.89 -18.65
CA ASN A 536 26.62 12.03 -17.89
C ASN A 536 27.46 10.75 -17.78
N ARG A 537 26.94 9.59 -18.19
CA ARG A 537 27.60 8.27 -18.09
C ARG A 537 27.65 7.56 -19.44
N SER A 538 28.67 6.74 -19.65
CA SER A 538 28.95 6.04 -20.92
C SER A 538 28.57 4.56 -20.91
N GLU A 539 28.28 3.99 -19.74
CA GLU A 539 27.95 2.58 -19.52
C GLU A 539 26.69 2.15 -20.28
N GLY A 540 25.74 3.08 -20.41
CA GLY A 540 24.48 2.88 -21.10
C GLY A 540 23.53 1.93 -20.37
N CYS A 541 22.68 1.26 -21.14
CA CYS A 541 21.67 0.32 -20.67
C CYS A 541 21.57 -0.86 -21.65
N THR A 542 20.90 -1.93 -21.23
CA THR A 542 20.53 -3.06 -22.09
C THR A 542 19.04 -3.01 -22.44
N THR A 543 18.54 -4.00 -23.17
CA THR A 543 17.09 -4.14 -23.44
C THR A 543 16.28 -4.33 -22.17
N LEU A 544 16.89 -4.78 -21.06
CA LEU A 544 16.24 -4.90 -19.75
C LEU A 544 15.65 -3.57 -19.26
N ALA A 545 16.29 -2.43 -19.58
CA ALA A 545 15.77 -1.12 -19.21
C ALA A 545 14.39 -0.86 -19.83
N ILE A 546 14.25 -1.10 -21.13
CA ILE A 546 12.99 -0.83 -21.82
C ILE A 546 11.95 -1.93 -21.56
N ASP A 547 12.35 -3.20 -21.56
CA ASP A 547 11.46 -4.34 -21.34
C ASP A 547 10.90 -4.34 -19.92
N GLY A 548 11.73 -4.04 -18.92
CA GLY A 548 11.28 -3.97 -17.54
C GLY A 548 10.52 -2.68 -17.20
N ALA A 549 10.90 -1.53 -17.78
CA ALA A 549 10.09 -0.31 -17.69
C ALA A 549 8.70 -0.51 -18.32
N ALA A 550 8.63 -1.22 -19.45
CA ALA A 550 7.39 -1.64 -20.08
C ALA A 550 6.59 -2.57 -19.16
N GLY A 551 7.20 -3.63 -18.63
CA GLY A 551 6.55 -4.57 -17.73
C GLY A 551 5.95 -3.96 -16.47
N ASN A 552 6.58 -2.90 -15.95
CA ASN A 552 6.10 -2.12 -14.80
C ASN A 552 5.24 -0.90 -15.20
N SER A 553 4.88 -0.76 -16.48
CA SER A 553 4.03 0.32 -17.01
C SER A 553 4.57 1.74 -16.83
N HIS A 554 5.89 1.91 -16.85
CA HIS A 554 6.54 3.21 -16.85
C HIS A 554 6.61 3.80 -18.26
N LEU A 555 5.44 4.03 -18.88
CA LEU A 555 5.32 4.47 -20.29
C LEU A 555 6.12 5.74 -20.61
N LYS A 556 6.28 6.67 -19.65
CA LYS A 556 7.14 7.86 -19.83
C LYS A 556 8.61 7.49 -20.04
N VAL A 557 9.12 6.51 -19.30
CA VAL A 557 10.48 5.97 -19.44
C VAL A 557 10.60 5.24 -20.77
N VAL A 558 9.64 4.39 -21.13
CA VAL A 558 9.63 3.66 -22.42
C VAL A 558 9.67 4.63 -23.61
N LYS A 559 8.79 5.63 -23.62
CA LYS A 559 8.78 6.69 -24.66
C LYS A 559 10.12 7.42 -24.74
N TRP A 560 10.68 7.77 -23.58
CA TRP A 560 11.95 8.47 -23.54
C TRP A 560 13.11 7.60 -24.05
N LEU A 561 13.22 6.35 -23.61
CA LEU A 561 14.22 5.39 -24.06
C LEU A 561 14.12 5.16 -25.58
N ARG A 562 12.91 5.03 -26.13
CA ARG A 562 12.67 4.90 -27.57
C ARG A 562 13.26 6.06 -28.37
N CYS A 563 13.14 7.30 -27.89
CA CYS A 563 13.63 8.47 -28.61
C CYS A 563 15.15 8.67 -28.50
N HIS A 564 15.80 8.12 -27.47
CA HIS A 564 17.19 8.47 -27.13
C HIS A 564 18.17 7.27 -27.17
N ARG A 565 17.67 6.05 -27.34
CA ARG A 565 18.49 4.82 -27.39
C ARG A 565 18.20 4.04 -28.67
N SER A 566 19.26 3.51 -29.27
CA SER A 566 19.18 2.65 -30.46
C SER A 566 18.82 1.20 -30.16
N LEU A 567 18.93 0.79 -28.89
CA LEU A 567 18.54 -0.54 -28.43
C LEU A 567 17.01 -0.70 -28.53
N GLY A 568 16.57 -1.75 -29.22
CA GLY A 568 15.16 -2.09 -29.39
C GLY A 568 14.51 -2.69 -28.13
N CYS A 569 13.21 -2.94 -28.24
CA CYS A 569 12.42 -3.66 -27.24
C CYS A 569 12.32 -5.15 -27.64
N THR A 570 12.17 -6.06 -26.69
CA THR A 570 12.00 -7.50 -26.98
C THR A 570 10.57 -7.97 -26.68
N PRO A 571 10.15 -9.18 -27.13
CA PRO A 571 8.86 -9.76 -26.74
C PRO A 571 8.61 -9.79 -25.23
N LEU A 572 9.68 -9.93 -24.43
CA LEU A 572 9.63 -9.99 -22.97
C LEU A 572 8.93 -8.77 -22.34
N ALA A 573 8.97 -7.60 -23.00
CA ALA A 573 8.27 -6.40 -22.55
C ALA A 573 6.76 -6.63 -22.38
N LEU A 574 6.12 -7.26 -23.37
CA LEU A 574 4.67 -7.56 -23.32
C LEU A 574 4.37 -8.74 -22.41
N GLU A 575 5.26 -9.74 -22.33
CA GLU A 575 5.12 -10.88 -21.39
C GLU A 575 5.17 -10.40 -19.93
N LEU A 576 6.12 -9.52 -19.61
CA LEU A 576 6.22 -8.89 -18.29
C LEU A 576 5.04 -7.95 -18.02
N LEU A 577 4.61 -7.19 -19.03
CA LEU A 577 3.45 -6.29 -18.90
C LEU A 577 2.21 -7.12 -18.55
N PHE A 578 1.85 -8.11 -19.35
CA PHE A 578 0.63 -8.88 -19.09
C PHE A 578 0.72 -9.77 -17.84
N SER A 579 1.91 -10.16 -17.39
CA SER A 579 2.08 -10.89 -16.12
C SER A 579 1.97 -9.99 -14.87
N LYS A 580 2.41 -8.73 -14.93
CA LYS A 580 2.47 -7.82 -13.77
C LYS A 580 1.45 -6.68 -13.81
N SER A 581 1.31 -6.03 -14.95
CA SER A 581 0.62 -4.76 -15.13
C SER A 581 -0.27 -4.79 -16.38
N ARG A 582 -1.58 -4.95 -16.17
CA ARG A 582 -2.57 -5.14 -17.25
C ARG A 582 -2.95 -3.81 -17.95
N ARG A 583 -1.96 -3.00 -18.31
CA ARG A 583 -2.12 -1.63 -18.83
C ARG A 583 -2.11 -1.61 -20.36
N LEU A 584 -3.30 -1.43 -20.95
CA LEU A 584 -3.48 -1.47 -22.40
C LEU A 584 -2.80 -0.32 -23.14
N ASP A 585 -2.67 0.85 -22.51
CA ASP A 585 -1.96 2.01 -23.07
C ASP A 585 -0.49 1.73 -23.39
N THR A 586 0.20 1.04 -22.49
CA THR A 586 1.59 0.61 -22.70
C THR A 586 1.67 -0.51 -23.73
N ALA A 587 0.74 -1.48 -23.70
CA ALA A 587 0.70 -2.58 -24.67
C ALA A 587 0.52 -2.08 -26.12
N VAL A 588 -0.44 -1.19 -26.33
CA VAL A 588 -0.75 -0.60 -27.65
C VAL A 588 0.45 0.18 -28.17
N PHE A 589 1.09 0.99 -27.32
CA PHE A 589 2.30 1.74 -27.69
C PHE A 589 3.45 0.80 -28.09
N LEU A 590 3.69 -0.25 -27.30
CA LEU A 590 4.75 -1.21 -27.61
C LEU A 590 4.49 -1.93 -28.93
N PHE A 591 3.26 -2.38 -29.13
CA PHE A 591 2.85 -3.12 -30.33
C PHE A 591 2.91 -2.27 -31.61
N SER A 592 2.64 -0.96 -31.50
CA SER A 592 2.73 -0.02 -32.62
C SER A 592 4.18 0.32 -32.97
N GLU A 593 5.00 0.62 -31.95
CA GLU A 593 6.35 1.17 -32.15
C GLU A 593 7.45 0.11 -32.32
N PHE A 594 7.24 -1.11 -31.84
CA PHE A 594 8.23 -2.18 -31.82
C PHE A 594 7.70 -3.46 -32.50
N PRO A 595 8.04 -3.69 -33.79
CA PRO A 595 7.66 -4.91 -34.49
C PRO A 595 8.13 -6.20 -33.79
N GLU A 596 9.28 -6.14 -33.11
CA GLU A 596 9.86 -7.25 -32.37
C GLU A 596 8.95 -7.73 -31.23
N CYS A 597 8.18 -6.84 -30.61
CA CYS A 597 7.26 -7.21 -29.54
C CYS A 597 6.08 -8.05 -30.02
N ARG A 598 5.82 -8.17 -31.33
CA ARG A 598 4.60 -8.82 -31.87
C ARG A 598 4.59 -10.34 -31.75
N THR A 599 5.73 -10.96 -31.42
CA THR A 599 5.89 -12.42 -31.33
C THR A 599 5.91 -12.94 -29.89
N PHE A 600 5.32 -12.20 -28.95
CA PHE A 600 5.28 -12.59 -27.53
C PHE A 600 4.28 -13.71 -27.25
N HIS A 601 4.49 -14.44 -26.16
CA HIS A 601 3.59 -15.48 -25.69
C HIS A 601 3.18 -15.26 -24.24
N LEU A 602 1.89 -15.44 -23.93
CA LEU A 602 1.43 -15.41 -22.55
C LEU A 602 1.82 -16.71 -21.84
N GLY A 603 1.99 -16.62 -20.51
CA GLY A 603 2.20 -17.80 -19.68
C GLY A 603 1.04 -18.80 -19.74
N PRO A 604 1.21 -20.02 -19.20
CA PRO A 604 0.21 -21.10 -19.33
C PRO A 604 -1.16 -20.74 -18.75
N VAL A 605 -1.21 -19.81 -17.79
CA VAL A 605 -2.44 -19.29 -17.21
C VAL A 605 -2.41 -17.77 -17.25
N PHE A 606 -3.40 -17.16 -17.88
CA PHE A 606 -3.57 -15.70 -17.94
C PHE A 606 -4.83 -15.27 -17.19
N GLU A 607 -4.66 -14.49 -16.13
CA GLU A 607 -5.80 -14.00 -15.34
C GLU A 607 -6.44 -12.79 -16.01
N VAL A 608 -7.72 -12.93 -16.34
CA VAL A 608 -8.50 -11.90 -17.01
C VAL A 608 -9.30 -11.11 -15.99
N ALA A 609 -9.00 -9.82 -15.89
CA ALA A 609 -9.84 -8.85 -15.17
C ALA A 609 -10.71 -8.02 -16.11
N TRP A 610 -10.28 -7.83 -17.35
CA TRP A 610 -10.89 -6.89 -18.30
C TRP A 610 -11.09 -7.56 -19.65
N VAL A 611 -12.31 -7.47 -20.18
CA VAL A 611 -12.67 -8.07 -21.47
C VAL A 611 -11.88 -7.40 -22.60
N GLU A 612 -11.65 -6.10 -22.51
CA GLU A 612 -10.99 -5.29 -23.55
C GLU A 612 -9.58 -5.78 -23.85
N ILE A 613 -8.86 -6.30 -22.85
CA ILE A 613 -7.52 -6.85 -23.02
C ILE A 613 -7.59 -8.14 -23.84
N VAL A 614 -8.52 -9.04 -23.51
CA VAL A 614 -8.67 -10.31 -24.24
C VAL A 614 -9.15 -10.04 -25.66
N GLN A 615 -10.08 -9.11 -25.85
CA GLN A 615 -10.52 -8.71 -27.20
C GLN A 615 -9.38 -8.12 -28.02
N TRP A 616 -8.57 -7.24 -27.42
CA TRP A 616 -7.40 -6.68 -28.08
C TRP A 616 -6.38 -7.76 -28.47
N LEU A 617 -6.10 -8.72 -27.56
CA LEU A 617 -5.21 -9.85 -27.84
C LEU A 617 -5.76 -10.72 -28.98
N LEU A 618 -7.05 -11.03 -28.99
CA LEU A 618 -7.67 -11.83 -30.05
C LEU A 618 -7.57 -11.16 -31.42
N GLU A 619 -7.75 -9.84 -31.50
CA GLU A 619 -7.70 -9.11 -32.77
C GLU A 619 -6.27 -8.80 -33.22
N ARG A 620 -5.39 -8.39 -32.30
CA ARG A 620 -4.05 -7.87 -32.64
C ARG A 620 -2.94 -8.91 -32.52
N ALA A 621 -3.04 -9.83 -31.55
CA ALA A 621 -1.98 -10.78 -31.21
C ALA A 621 -2.52 -12.19 -30.88
N PRO A 622 -3.26 -12.84 -31.80
CA PRO A 622 -3.92 -14.11 -31.50
C PRO A 622 -2.94 -15.25 -31.15
N SER A 623 -1.71 -15.20 -31.66
CA SER A 623 -0.64 -16.15 -31.35
C SER A 623 -0.17 -16.08 -29.89
N ALA A 624 -0.37 -14.94 -29.22
CA ALA A 624 0.00 -14.78 -27.82
C ALA A 624 -0.89 -15.62 -26.88
N LEU A 625 -2.07 -16.02 -27.35
CA LEU A 625 -3.05 -16.83 -26.61
C LEU A 625 -2.93 -18.34 -26.90
N GLU A 626 -2.03 -18.76 -27.77
CA GLU A 626 -1.85 -20.19 -28.10
C GLU A 626 -1.35 -20.97 -26.87
N GLY A 627 -2.07 -22.04 -26.51
CA GLY A 627 -1.76 -22.85 -25.32
C GLY A 627 -2.05 -22.18 -23.97
N CYS A 628 -2.68 -21.00 -23.97
CA CYS A 628 -2.98 -20.24 -22.76
C CYS A 628 -4.38 -20.60 -22.21
N ILE A 629 -4.46 -20.88 -20.90
CA ILE A 629 -5.73 -21.01 -20.17
C ILE A 629 -6.12 -19.66 -19.58
N LEU A 630 -7.32 -19.18 -19.87
CA LEU A 630 -7.82 -17.96 -19.23
C LEU A 630 -8.39 -18.30 -17.85
N ARG A 631 -7.90 -17.60 -16.82
CA ARG A 631 -8.40 -17.68 -15.45
C ARG A 631 -9.26 -16.45 -15.16
N VAL A 632 -10.56 -16.65 -14.96
CA VAL A 632 -11.52 -15.57 -14.71
C VAL A 632 -12.09 -15.75 -13.31
N LYS A 633 -12.31 -14.67 -12.56
CA LYS A 633 -13.06 -14.75 -11.30
C LYS A 633 -14.49 -15.24 -11.60
N ALA A 634 -14.96 -16.27 -10.90
CA ALA A 634 -16.26 -16.88 -11.16
C ALA A 634 -17.43 -15.88 -11.04
N TRP A 635 -17.31 -14.89 -10.14
CA TRP A 635 -18.29 -13.80 -9.98
C TRP A 635 -18.25 -12.75 -11.10
N ASN A 636 -17.21 -12.73 -11.95
CA ASN A 636 -17.13 -11.85 -13.12
C ASN A 636 -17.95 -12.44 -14.28
N TRP A 637 -19.26 -12.45 -14.08
CA TRP A 637 -20.23 -13.06 -14.99
C TRP A 637 -20.15 -12.47 -16.40
N HIS A 638 -19.86 -11.17 -16.55
CA HIS A 638 -19.81 -10.53 -17.85
C HIS A 638 -18.69 -11.11 -18.72
N VAL A 639 -17.50 -11.30 -18.15
CA VAL A 639 -16.39 -11.96 -18.83
C VAL A 639 -16.75 -13.42 -19.13
N CYS A 640 -17.33 -14.14 -18.16
CA CYS A 640 -17.70 -15.54 -18.33
C CYS A 640 -18.74 -15.74 -19.46
N GLU A 641 -19.83 -14.97 -19.47
CA GLU A 641 -20.85 -15.00 -20.52
C GLU A 641 -20.28 -14.60 -21.88
N TRP A 642 -19.42 -13.59 -21.91
CA TRP A 642 -18.73 -13.19 -23.14
C TRP A 642 -17.85 -14.32 -23.68
N LEU A 643 -17.10 -15.03 -22.82
CA LEU A 643 -16.28 -16.18 -23.22
C LEU A 643 -17.14 -17.33 -23.77
N GLU A 644 -18.27 -17.65 -23.13
CA GLU A 644 -19.21 -18.68 -23.62
C GLU A 644 -19.74 -18.38 -25.01
N GLN A 645 -19.97 -17.09 -25.29
CA GLN A 645 -20.44 -16.64 -26.60
C GLN A 645 -19.32 -16.58 -27.65
N THR A 646 -18.05 -16.73 -27.28
CA THR A 646 -16.89 -16.44 -28.15
C THR A 646 -15.92 -17.61 -28.31
N ASN A 647 -16.35 -18.79 -28.79
CA ASN A 647 -15.45 -19.92 -29.09
C ASN A 647 -14.46 -20.29 -27.94
N TRP A 648 -14.81 -19.99 -26.69
CA TRP A 648 -14.08 -20.47 -25.51
C TRP A 648 -14.89 -21.55 -24.82
N ARG A 649 -14.20 -22.58 -24.35
CA ARG A 649 -14.79 -23.69 -23.61
C ARG A 649 -14.34 -23.62 -22.15
N ARG A 650 -15.29 -23.73 -21.25
CA ARG A 650 -15.02 -23.85 -19.81
C ARG A 650 -14.44 -25.24 -19.52
N VAL A 651 -13.23 -25.28 -18.97
CA VAL A 651 -12.50 -26.53 -18.65
C VAL A 651 -12.80 -27.00 -17.23
N SER A 652 -12.72 -26.08 -16.26
CA SER A 652 -12.95 -26.36 -14.85
C SER A 652 -13.42 -25.09 -14.12
N THR A 653 -13.94 -25.27 -12.90
CA THR A 653 -14.35 -24.17 -12.03
C THR A 653 -14.08 -24.57 -10.58
N ASP A 654 -13.47 -23.67 -9.81
CA ASP A 654 -13.34 -23.76 -8.36
C ASP A 654 -14.26 -22.71 -7.70
N SER A 655 -14.21 -22.60 -6.36
CA SER A 655 -15.07 -21.67 -5.61
C SER A 655 -14.82 -20.19 -5.90
N ILE A 656 -13.71 -19.83 -6.56
CA ILE A 656 -13.27 -18.46 -6.78
C ILE A 656 -13.09 -18.15 -8.27
N PHE A 657 -12.70 -19.14 -9.09
CA PHE A 657 -12.27 -18.98 -10.47
C PHE A 657 -12.89 -20.00 -11.42
N SER A 658 -13.10 -19.57 -12.66
CA SER A 658 -13.40 -20.41 -13.81
C SER A 658 -12.22 -20.40 -14.78
N PHE A 659 -11.90 -21.57 -15.33
CA PHE A 659 -10.79 -21.78 -16.26
C PHE A 659 -11.32 -22.08 -17.66
N TRP A 660 -10.76 -21.42 -18.66
CA TRP A 660 -11.25 -21.46 -20.04
C TRP A 660 -10.13 -21.75 -21.03
N GLU A 661 -10.40 -22.64 -21.99
CA GLU A 661 -9.54 -22.94 -23.12
C GLU A 661 -10.19 -22.46 -24.42
N ARG A 662 -9.35 -22.15 -25.42
CA ARG A 662 -9.82 -21.79 -26.74
C ARG A 662 -10.28 -23.05 -27.48
N SER A 663 -11.49 -23.02 -28.04
CA SER A 663 -12.10 -24.15 -28.77
C SER A 663 -11.45 -24.38 -30.13
#